data_AF-A0A364LGP0-F1
#
_entry.id   AF-A0A364LGP0-F1
#
_cell.length_a   1.000
_cell.length_b   1.000
_cell.length_c   1.000
_cell.angle_alpha   90.00
_cell.angle_beta   90.00
_cell.angle_gamma   90.00
#
_symmetry.space_group_name_H-M   'P 1'
#
loop_
_entity.id
_entity.type
_entity.pdbx_description
1 polymer ?
#
loop_
_entity_poly.entity_id
_entity_poly.type
_entity_poly.pdbx_seq_one_letter_code
_entity_poly.pdbx_strand_id
1 'polypeptide(L)'
;MGKKAVILCFDKSEEREVQAFMRRIQNREEEKGNEDIEVHIIYPVDVNEGQYMTWESAEPEDADKEILESMTPDDHLYIWGHGAPSNPYIPGAFYTEIGDYLDKTLNKEVFGPDKGTLKINVEICNGGRGGVQGENSFAARLHSYLGKLGIYSEVAGRLRNVSVDIPNLPQEGLKTIPRHYDGLSNLIALPDSYYEHQAERSKVTYAWGGVDGKAQLRVDGYRRSLTRDYLELKDALMKEVSDSRMLDPRRIHKLLLGIEFRIGNPQIEMKPAEIHKAAQELYEYCKKAGLKEETLEKLGFERFIASISRKASSNGFLEAPTGVRSDDKKLPVEAKALRDILFENPEMKKLNNLVERLKEKADTNPNIARLVEKLGCEESFAESNLYASFFMMYRKSIIHLDTGTVEFPVTIKNIIDPLNHLLEKVYLNEEASPAEKQKSYALYMQSLGDYTTGSTWGNFKAKVRGALFGFKLAHNERHEASLLEYIPNLFRSAYTLSNTELEFFEGFKQDLAEMNEWIKSDITPENQKQNASKYSMKSMLNIAKIPPNEREENIYAVFSILDDPLMDNQDGATPLVIEDIKSIVGNLDHNDEKAIAQALVDIRKRLDNYDESSLNEDAKSVLQAFENSNLTSFEELRNALSDVEHFKDIMDDASLQTRVQNN
;
A
#
# COMPACT_ATOMS: atom_id res chain seq x y z
N MET A 1 -5.08 -24.47 34.66
CA MET A 1 -4.73 -23.11 34.24
C MET A 1 -6.00 -22.45 33.75
N GLY A 2 -6.17 -21.15 34.02
CA GLY A 2 -7.30 -20.38 33.49
C GLY A 2 -7.22 -20.29 31.96
N LYS A 3 -8.36 -20.06 31.32
CA LYS A 3 -8.45 -19.81 29.87
C LYS A 3 -7.74 -18.50 29.53
N LYS A 4 -7.13 -18.42 28.35
CA LYS A 4 -6.42 -17.23 27.86
C LYS A 4 -7.05 -16.67 26.60
N ALA A 5 -6.97 -15.35 26.48
CA ALA A 5 -7.17 -14.64 25.23
C ALA A 5 -5.95 -13.76 24.93
N VAL A 6 -5.39 -13.89 23.74
CA VAL A 6 -4.25 -13.08 23.29
C VAL A 6 -4.71 -12.21 22.14
N ILE A 7 -4.44 -10.91 22.20
CA ILE A 7 -4.78 -9.93 21.16
C ILE A 7 -3.47 -9.44 20.55
N LEU A 8 -3.23 -9.78 19.28
CA LEU A 8 -2.18 -9.16 18.48
C LEU A 8 -2.74 -7.85 17.92
N CYS A 9 -2.22 -6.72 18.40
CA CYS A 9 -2.59 -5.39 17.95
C CYS A 9 -1.42 -4.74 17.21
N PHE A 10 -1.70 -4.05 16.10
CA PHE A 10 -0.67 -3.45 15.24
C PHE A 10 -0.66 -1.92 15.30
N ASP A 11 -1.53 -1.33 16.11
CA ASP A 11 -1.66 0.12 16.28
C ASP A 11 -1.92 0.44 17.76
N LYS A 12 -0.92 1.03 18.44
CA LYS A 12 -1.10 1.42 19.86
C LYS A 12 -2.08 2.57 20.02
N SER A 13 -2.36 3.35 18.97
CA SER A 13 -3.34 4.44 19.06
C SER A 13 -4.78 3.93 19.25
N GLU A 14 -5.06 2.65 18.94
CA GLU A 14 -6.35 1.99 19.17
C GLU A 14 -6.50 1.38 20.58
N GLU A 15 -5.65 1.76 21.54
CA GLU A 15 -5.67 1.20 22.90
C GLU A 15 -7.08 1.24 23.53
N ARG A 16 -7.83 2.33 23.31
CA ARG A 16 -9.17 2.50 23.90
C ARG A 16 -10.16 1.46 23.37
N GLU A 17 -10.13 1.20 22.07
CA GLU A 17 -10.96 0.21 21.38
C GLU A 17 -10.58 -1.20 21.82
N VAL A 18 -9.27 -1.50 21.89
CA VAL A 18 -8.75 -2.79 22.35
C VAL A 18 -9.16 -3.06 23.79
N GLN A 19 -9.06 -2.09 24.69
CA GLN A 19 -9.51 -2.22 26.08
C GLN A 19 -11.01 -2.51 26.19
N ALA A 20 -11.84 -1.86 25.37
CA ALA A 20 -13.28 -2.17 25.32
C ALA A 20 -13.55 -3.57 24.76
N PHE A 21 -12.72 -4.04 23.82
CA PHE A 21 -12.78 -5.41 23.30
C PHE A 21 -12.32 -6.45 24.34
N MET A 22 -11.33 -6.15 25.18
CA MET A 22 -10.92 -7.00 26.30
C MET A 22 -12.07 -7.18 27.29
N ARG A 23 -12.75 -6.10 27.67
CA ARG A 23 -13.93 -6.16 28.56
C ARG A 23 -15.03 -7.03 27.96
N ARG A 24 -15.22 -6.99 26.64
CA ARG A 24 -16.14 -7.90 25.96
C ARG A 24 -15.74 -9.36 26.16
N ILE A 25 -14.46 -9.69 26.01
CA ILE A 25 -13.96 -11.05 26.19
C ILE A 25 -14.23 -11.51 27.62
N GLN A 26 -13.91 -10.67 28.61
CA GLN A 26 -14.13 -10.93 30.04
C GLN A 26 -15.61 -11.15 30.35
N ASN A 27 -16.48 -10.20 30.00
CA ASN A 27 -17.93 -10.31 30.21
C ASN A 27 -18.51 -11.61 29.65
N ARG A 28 -18.06 -12.03 28.45
CA ARG A 28 -18.54 -13.26 27.81
C ARG A 28 -18.05 -14.54 28.45
N GLU A 29 -16.93 -14.51 29.17
CA GLU A 29 -16.45 -15.66 29.93
C GLU A 29 -17.06 -15.66 31.34
N GLU A 30 -17.25 -14.50 31.96
CA GLU A 30 -18.04 -14.34 33.20
C GLU A 30 -19.47 -14.87 33.02
N GLU A 31 -20.14 -14.55 31.90
CA GLU A 31 -21.44 -15.11 31.51
C GLU A 31 -21.45 -16.65 31.40
N LYS A 32 -20.28 -17.28 31.25
CA LYS A 32 -20.11 -18.74 31.22
C LYS A 32 -19.66 -19.33 32.55
N GLY A 33 -19.52 -18.49 33.59
CA GLY A 33 -19.01 -18.89 34.90
C GLY A 33 -17.48 -19.01 34.96
N ASN A 34 -16.76 -18.43 33.99
CA ASN A 34 -15.30 -18.38 33.95
C ASN A 34 -14.82 -16.97 34.33
N GLU A 35 -14.63 -16.72 35.63
CA GLU A 35 -14.18 -15.41 36.14
C GLU A 35 -12.65 -15.19 35.99
N ASP A 36 -11.88 -16.26 35.76
CA ASP A 36 -10.41 -16.24 35.75
C ASP A 36 -9.80 -16.20 34.33
N ILE A 37 -10.45 -15.57 33.34
CA ILE A 37 -9.84 -15.43 31.99
C ILE A 37 -8.68 -14.42 32.03
N GLU A 38 -7.53 -14.86 31.55
CA GLU A 38 -6.36 -14.00 31.38
C GLU A 38 -6.36 -13.40 29.97
N VAL A 39 -6.33 -12.07 29.85
CA VAL A 39 -6.32 -11.39 28.56
C VAL A 39 -5.01 -10.62 28.37
N HIS A 40 -4.26 -10.97 27.33
CA HIS A 40 -2.97 -10.37 26.97
C HIS A 40 -3.09 -9.55 25.70
N ILE A 41 -2.41 -8.39 25.65
CA ILE A 41 -2.21 -7.64 24.42
C ILE A 41 -0.73 -7.73 24.06
N ILE A 42 -0.45 -8.11 22.82
CA ILE A 42 0.88 -8.11 22.24
C ILE A 42 0.88 -7.12 21.09
N TYR A 43 1.94 -6.30 21.00
CA TYR A 43 2.16 -5.37 19.90
C TYR A 43 3.39 -5.79 19.10
N PRO A 44 3.26 -6.69 18.10
CA PRO A 44 4.42 -7.16 17.34
C PRO A 44 5.17 -6.02 16.64
N VAL A 45 4.42 -4.98 16.24
CA VAL A 45 4.90 -3.71 15.69
C VAL A 45 3.86 -2.63 15.98
N ASP A 46 4.23 -1.35 15.86
CA ASP A 46 3.30 -0.22 15.93
C ASP A 46 3.32 0.63 14.65
N VAL A 47 2.25 0.58 13.87
CA VAL A 47 2.11 1.37 12.63
C VAL A 47 2.07 2.87 12.89
N ASN A 48 1.63 3.30 14.07
CA ASN A 48 1.64 4.72 14.44
C ASN A 48 3.06 5.24 14.66
N GLU A 49 4.01 4.35 14.98
CA GLU A 49 5.44 4.62 15.04
C GLU A 49 6.15 4.34 13.70
N GLY A 50 5.40 4.01 12.64
CA GLY A 50 5.95 3.67 11.33
C GLY A 50 6.62 2.29 11.27
N GLN A 51 6.31 1.38 12.20
CA GLN A 51 6.88 0.04 12.24
C GLN A 51 6.01 -0.98 11.50
N TYR A 52 6.67 -1.89 10.78
CA TYR A 52 6.00 -2.95 10.05
C TYR A 52 6.86 -4.21 10.12
N MET A 53 6.22 -5.37 10.27
CA MET A 53 6.90 -6.66 10.45
C MET A 53 7.87 -6.99 9.31
N THR A 54 7.62 -6.45 8.12
CA THR A 54 8.47 -6.64 6.94
C THR A 54 9.89 -6.12 7.14
N TRP A 55 10.12 -5.02 7.86
CA TRP A 55 11.49 -4.48 8.01
C TRP A 55 12.10 -4.69 9.38
N GLU A 56 11.30 -4.58 10.44
CA GLU A 56 11.79 -4.75 11.81
C GLU A 56 12.27 -6.18 12.08
N SER A 57 11.96 -7.15 11.19
CA SER A 57 12.05 -8.58 11.46
C SER A 57 11.23 -8.90 12.69
N ALA A 58 10.03 -9.42 12.50
CA ALA A 58 9.16 -9.81 13.61
C ALA A 58 9.72 -11.03 14.38
N GLU A 59 10.89 -10.87 14.98
CA GLU A 59 11.42 -11.78 15.98
C GLU A 59 10.67 -11.51 17.28
N PRO A 60 9.97 -12.53 17.81
CA PRO A 60 9.18 -12.34 19.02
C PRO A 60 10.06 -12.03 20.22
N GLU A 61 9.60 -11.11 21.06
CA GLU A 61 10.20 -10.89 22.38
C GLU A 61 10.02 -12.12 23.27
N ASP A 62 10.89 -12.29 24.27
CA ASP A 62 10.79 -13.46 25.16
C ASP A 62 9.50 -13.46 25.99
N ALA A 63 8.94 -12.28 26.30
CA ALA A 63 7.64 -12.15 26.95
C ALA A 63 6.49 -12.65 26.04
N ASP A 64 6.55 -12.31 24.74
CA ASP A 64 5.57 -12.78 23.76
C ASP A 64 5.62 -14.30 23.62
N LYS A 65 6.84 -14.87 23.56
CA LYS A 65 7.05 -16.32 23.50
C LYS A 65 6.44 -17.00 24.72
N GLU A 66 6.70 -16.50 25.92
CA GLU A 66 6.15 -17.10 27.15
C GLU A 66 4.62 -17.16 27.12
N ILE A 67 3.97 -16.08 26.69
CA ILE A 67 2.51 -16.00 26.59
C ILE A 67 2.00 -16.99 25.53
N LEU A 68 2.53 -16.93 24.31
CA LEU A 68 2.04 -17.69 23.16
C LEU A 68 2.39 -19.19 23.25
N GLU A 69 3.55 -19.56 23.75
CA GLU A 69 3.98 -20.96 23.93
C GLU A 69 3.06 -21.69 24.91
N SER A 70 2.53 -20.95 25.89
CA SER A 70 1.64 -21.47 26.93
C SER A 70 0.16 -21.57 26.51
N MET A 71 -0.18 -21.25 25.26
CA MET A 71 -1.53 -21.38 24.72
C MET A 71 -1.93 -22.84 24.49
N THR A 72 -3.22 -23.10 24.61
CA THR A 72 -3.88 -24.40 24.48
C THR A 72 -5.07 -24.32 23.52
N PRO A 73 -5.65 -25.45 23.09
CA PRO A 73 -6.85 -25.46 22.24
C PRO A 73 -8.10 -24.78 22.84
N ASP A 74 -8.14 -24.54 24.14
CA ASP A 74 -9.23 -23.82 24.80
C ASP A 74 -9.09 -22.29 24.70
N ASP A 75 -7.90 -21.82 24.37
CA ASP A 75 -7.55 -20.41 24.29
C ASP A 75 -7.94 -19.79 22.94
N HIS A 76 -7.91 -18.46 22.90
CA HIS A 76 -8.27 -17.69 21.72
C HIS A 76 -7.18 -16.67 21.35
N LEU A 77 -6.78 -16.67 20.09
CA LEU A 77 -5.96 -15.61 19.50
C LEU A 77 -6.87 -14.66 18.72
N TYR A 78 -6.66 -13.37 18.88
CA TYR A 78 -7.34 -12.31 18.15
C TYR A 78 -6.31 -11.51 17.37
N ILE A 79 -6.58 -11.26 16.10
CA ILE A 79 -5.81 -10.33 15.28
C ILE A 79 -6.66 -9.07 15.15
N TRP A 80 -6.18 -7.98 15.73
CA TRP A 80 -6.88 -6.71 15.84
C TRP A 80 -6.17 -5.64 15.02
N GLY A 81 -6.96 -4.83 14.31
CA GLY A 81 -6.47 -3.65 13.61
C GLY A 81 -7.38 -3.25 12.46
N HIS A 82 -6.93 -2.26 11.70
CA HIS A 82 -7.62 -1.86 10.48
C HIS A 82 -7.50 -2.95 9.39
N GLY A 83 -8.62 -3.24 8.72
CA GLY A 83 -8.61 -4.14 7.56
C GLY A 83 -8.37 -3.37 6.28
N ALA A 84 -7.51 -3.88 5.41
CA ALA A 84 -7.55 -3.51 4.00
C ALA A 84 -8.63 -4.38 3.32
N PRO A 85 -9.58 -3.80 2.56
CA PRO A 85 -10.55 -4.61 1.84
C PRO A 85 -9.81 -5.57 0.90
N SER A 86 -10.02 -6.87 1.11
CA SER A 86 -9.68 -7.95 0.18
C SER A 86 -8.20 -8.28 -0.04
N ASN A 87 -7.28 -7.68 0.71
CA ASN A 87 -5.87 -8.06 0.72
C ASN A 87 -5.59 -8.94 1.95
N PRO A 88 -4.72 -9.95 1.88
CA PRO A 88 -4.29 -10.69 3.06
C PRO A 88 -3.21 -9.91 3.84
N TYR A 89 -3.54 -8.65 4.13
CA TYR A 89 -2.73 -7.66 4.81
C TYR A 89 -3.58 -6.84 5.79
N ILE A 90 -2.96 -6.48 6.90
CA ILE A 90 -3.39 -5.42 7.82
C ILE A 90 -2.26 -4.39 7.88
N PRO A 91 -2.53 -3.09 8.12
CA PRO A 91 -1.46 -2.14 8.45
C PRO A 91 -0.48 -2.76 9.45
N GLY A 92 0.80 -2.76 9.09
CA GLY A 92 1.87 -3.34 9.89
C GLY A 92 2.27 -4.77 9.51
N ALA A 93 1.39 -5.58 8.92
CA ALA A 93 1.67 -7.01 8.74
C ALA A 93 0.95 -7.71 7.57
N PHE A 94 1.69 -8.57 6.88
CA PHE A 94 1.20 -9.53 5.89
C PHE A 94 0.94 -10.90 6.54
N TYR A 95 0.04 -11.71 5.98
CA TYR A 95 -0.33 -13.00 6.59
C TYR A 95 0.86 -13.95 6.79
N THR A 96 1.88 -13.93 5.92
CA THR A 96 3.07 -14.77 6.09
C THR A 96 3.91 -14.32 7.27
N GLU A 97 3.99 -13.01 7.52
CA GLU A 97 4.78 -12.44 8.62
C GLU A 97 4.17 -12.80 9.97
N ILE A 98 2.83 -12.76 10.07
CA ILE A 98 2.11 -13.24 11.26
C ILE A 98 2.26 -14.76 11.39
N GLY A 99 2.20 -15.49 10.28
CA GLY A 99 2.42 -16.93 10.28
C GLY A 99 3.81 -17.30 10.82
N ASP A 100 4.86 -16.64 10.34
CA ASP A 100 6.25 -16.82 10.78
C ASP A 100 6.44 -16.44 12.25
N TYR A 101 5.82 -15.35 12.70
CA TYR A 101 5.84 -14.92 14.10
C TYR A 101 5.18 -15.97 15.02
N LEU A 102 4.03 -16.52 14.61
CA LEU A 102 3.35 -17.60 15.33
C LEU A 102 4.15 -18.92 15.28
N ASP A 103 4.85 -19.18 14.17
CA ASP A 103 5.71 -20.36 14.00
C ASP A 103 6.83 -20.43 15.05
N LYS A 104 7.39 -19.27 15.40
CA LYS A 104 8.50 -19.11 16.33
C LYS A 104 8.08 -19.06 17.80
N THR A 105 6.80 -18.83 18.08
CA THR A 105 6.28 -18.60 19.44
C THR A 105 5.43 -19.74 19.98
N LEU A 106 4.67 -20.42 19.12
CA LEU A 106 3.71 -21.43 19.57
C LEU A 106 4.36 -22.80 19.82
N ASN A 107 3.92 -23.47 20.89
CA ASN A 107 4.13 -24.91 21.04
C ASN A 107 3.17 -25.67 20.11
N LYS A 108 3.62 -25.99 18.90
CA LYS A 108 2.77 -26.65 17.88
C LYS A 108 2.28 -28.04 18.29
N GLU A 109 2.98 -28.70 19.23
CA GLU A 109 2.67 -30.07 19.63
C GLU A 109 1.35 -30.19 20.40
N VAL A 110 0.81 -29.09 20.96
CA VAL A 110 -0.48 -29.13 21.68
C VAL A 110 -1.68 -29.05 20.75
N PHE A 111 -1.48 -28.74 19.47
CA PHE A 111 -2.54 -28.65 18.47
C PHE A 111 -2.49 -29.85 17.52
N GLY A 112 -3.65 -30.32 17.08
CA GLY A 112 -3.75 -31.43 16.13
C GLY A 112 -5.15 -32.04 16.05
N PRO A 113 -5.37 -32.99 15.12
CA PRO A 113 -6.69 -33.58 14.88
C PRO A 113 -7.37 -34.14 16.14
N ASP A 114 -6.59 -34.79 17.02
CA ASP A 114 -7.09 -35.39 18.27
C ASP A 114 -6.88 -34.50 19.50
N LYS A 115 -6.18 -33.37 19.35
CA LYS A 115 -5.80 -32.47 20.46
C LYS A 115 -6.63 -31.20 20.48
N GLY A 116 -7.18 -30.79 19.33
CA GLY A 116 -7.89 -29.54 19.14
C GLY A 116 -7.10 -28.53 18.30
N THR A 117 -7.72 -27.39 18.02
CA THR A 117 -7.21 -26.37 17.09
C THR A 117 -6.85 -25.09 17.81
N LEU A 118 -5.83 -24.38 17.30
CA LEU A 118 -5.62 -22.98 17.66
C LEU A 118 -6.75 -22.14 17.06
N LYS A 119 -7.51 -21.43 17.90
CA LYS A 119 -8.66 -20.62 17.48
C LYS A 119 -8.25 -19.17 17.25
N ILE A 120 -8.16 -18.77 15.98
CA ILE A 120 -7.79 -17.41 15.58
C ILE A 120 -9.03 -16.64 15.11
N ASN A 121 -9.19 -15.40 15.59
CA ASN A 121 -10.26 -14.49 15.21
C ASN A 121 -9.65 -13.22 14.61
N VAL A 122 -9.79 -13.06 13.30
CA VAL A 122 -9.36 -11.87 12.56
C VAL A 122 -10.49 -10.84 12.63
N GLU A 123 -10.33 -9.87 13.52
CA GLU A 123 -11.34 -8.86 13.86
C GLU A 123 -11.11 -7.55 13.09
N ILE A 124 -10.92 -7.67 11.77
CA ILE A 124 -10.69 -6.56 10.84
C ILE A 124 -11.80 -6.47 9.80
N CYS A 125 -11.96 -5.31 9.15
CA CYS A 125 -12.88 -5.15 8.02
C CYS A 125 -12.59 -6.17 6.90
N ASN A 126 -13.59 -6.95 6.49
CA ASN A 126 -13.50 -7.90 5.37
C ASN A 126 -12.40 -8.97 5.45
N GLY A 127 -11.84 -9.29 6.62
CA GLY A 127 -10.75 -10.28 6.75
C GLY A 127 -11.09 -11.71 6.28
N GLY A 128 -12.37 -12.03 6.03
CA GLY A 128 -12.84 -13.29 5.48
C GLY A 128 -13.28 -13.23 4.01
N ARG A 129 -13.00 -12.14 3.28
CA ARG A 129 -13.33 -12.01 1.85
C ARG A 129 -12.10 -12.07 0.96
N GLY A 130 -12.20 -12.78 -0.16
CA GLY A 130 -11.16 -12.86 -1.20
C GLY A 130 -11.23 -14.18 -1.97
N GLY A 131 -11.39 -14.15 -3.30
CA GLY A 131 -11.62 -15.37 -4.09
C GLY A 131 -13.07 -15.86 -4.04
N VAL A 132 -13.39 -16.93 -4.78
CA VAL A 132 -14.78 -17.39 -5.00
C VAL A 132 -15.39 -17.95 -3.71
N GLN A 133 -14.60 -18.75 -3.00
CA GLN A 133 -14.94 -19.40 -1.74
C GLN A 133 -14.15 -18.79 -0.58
N GLY A 134 -13.60 -17.58 -0.75
CA GLY A 134 -12.84 -16.91 0.30
C GLY A 134 -11.40 -17.42 0.45
N GLU A 135 -10.91 -18.27 -0.45
CA GLU A 135 -9.56 -18.89 -0.43
C GLU A 135 -8.39 -17.89 -0.44
N ASN A 136 -8.63 -16.68 -0.96
CA ASN A 136 -7.65 -15.58 -1.01
C ASN A 136 -7.89 -14.55 0.10
N SER A 137 -8.85 -14.78 1.01
CA SER A 137 -9.03 -13.87 2.15
C SER A 137 -7.85 -13.94 3.12
N PHE A 138 -7.64 -12.87 3.90
CA PHE A 138 -6.65 -12.85 4.98
C PHE A 138 -6.75 -14.10 5.86
N ALA A 139 -7.97 -14.41 6.34
CA ALA A 139 -8.21 -15.53 7.23
C ALA A 139 -7.90 -16.88 6.56
N ALA A 140 -8.26 -17.06 5.28
CA ALA A 140 -7.99 -18.29 4.54
C ALA A 140 -6.50 -18.48 4.22
N ARG A 141 -5.81 -17.41 3.82
CA ARG A 141 -4.36 -17.38 3.55
C ARG A 141 -3.57 -17.71 4.82
N LEU A 142 -3.89 -17.04 5.93
CA LEU A 142 -3.28 -17.32 7.23
C LEU A 142 -3.54 -18.77 7.66
N HIS A 143 -4.79 -19.24 7.60
CA HIS A 143 -5.15 -20.63 7.92
C HIS A 143 -4.35 -21.63 7.07
N SER A 144 -4.29 -21.42 5.75
CA SER A 144 -3.55 -22.28 4.83
C SER A 144 -2.06 -22.31 5.17
N TYR A 145 -1.46 -21.15 5.39
CA TYR A 145 -0.05 -21.04 5.67
C TYR A 145 0.34 -21.68 7.00
N LEU A 146 -0.44 -21.45 8.06
CA LEU A 146 -0.29 -22.12 9.35
C LEU A 146 -0.36 -23.65 9.20
N GLY A 147 -1.28 -24.17 8.40
CA GLY A 147 -1.33 -25.61 8.10
C GLY A 147 -0.06 -26.14 7.44
N LYS A 148 0.50 -25.40 6.47
CA LYS A 148 1.78 -25.74 5.80
C LYS A 148 2.98 -25.64 6.75
N LEU A 149 2.86 -24.86 7.83
CA LEU A 149 3.83 -24.75 8.92
C LEU A 149 3.64 -25.82 10.01
N GLY A 150 2.61 -26.66 9.91
CA GLY A 150 2.28 -27.70 10.89
C GLY A 150 1.45 -27.23 12.08
N ILE A 151 0.90 -26.00 12.02
CA ILE A 151 0.04 -25.44 13.06
C ILE A 151 -1.43 -25.74 12.73
N TYR A 152 -2.03 -26.66 13.49
CA TYR A 152 -3.43 -27.03 13.33
C TYR A 152 -4.34 -25.94 13.92
N SER A 153 -5.01 -25.19 13.05
CA SER A 153 -5.75 -23.98 13.42
C SER A 153 -7.14 -23.91 12.81
N GLU A 154 -7.97 -23.06 13.39
CA GLU A 154 -9.20 -22.53 12.79
C GLU A 154 -9.05 -21.01 12.74
N VAL A 155 -9.31 -20.40 11.59
CA VAL A 155 -9.19 -18.95 11.43
C VAL A 155 -10.52 -18.38 10.98
N ALA A 156 -11.09 -17.50 11.79
CA ALA A 156 -12.33 -16.82 11.48
C ALA A 156 -12.07 -15.39 11.01
N GLY A 157 -12.72 -14.97 9.93
CA GLY A 157 -12.61 -13.62 9.38
C GLY A 157 -13.98 -12.94 9.23
N ARG A 158 -14.00 -11.61 9.25
CA ARG A 158 -15.22 -10.83 9.02
C ARG A 158 -15.55 -10.71 7.54
N LEU A 159 -16.83 -10.73 7.21
CA LEU A 159 -17.36 -10.54 5.86
C LEU A 159 -18.01 -9.16 5.66
N ARG A 160 -17.88 -8.28 6.65
CA ARG A 160 -18.45 -6.93 6.66
C ARG A 160 -17.40 -5.94 7.14
N ASN A 161 -17.67 -4.65 6.91
CA ASN A 161 -16.87 -3.59 7.51
C ASN A 161 -17.23 -3.52 9.00
N VAL A 162 -16.19 -3.36 9.82
CA VAL A 162 -16.29 -3.23 11.26
C VAL A 162 -16.39 -1.74 11.57
N SER A 163 -17.35 -1.38 12.42
CA SER A 163 -17.47 -0.07 13.03
C SER A 163 -17.37 -0.30 14.54
N VAL A 164 -16.46 0.40 15.21
CA VAL A 164 -16.26 0.20 16.66
C VAL A 164 -17.16 1.15 17.42
N ASP A 165 -18.20 0.60 18.05
CA ASP A 165 -19.05 1.31 19.00
C ASP A 165 -18.54 1.06 20.42
N ILE A 166 -17.54 1.84 20.85
CA ILE A 166 -16.82 1.64 22.12
C ILE A 166 -17.77 1.48 23.33
N PRO A 167 -18.80 2.34 23.53
CA PRO A 167 -19.73 2.20 24.64
C PRO A 167 -20.47 0.86 24.70
N ASN A 168 -20.88 0.32 23.55
CA ASN A 168 -21.71 -0.89 23.47
C ASN A 168 -20.90 -2.15 23.16
N LEU A 169 -19.62 -2.02 22.78
CA LEU A 169 -18.73 -3.13 22.45
C LEU A 169 -18.66 -4.21 23.56
N PRO A 170 -18.57 -3.87 24.86
CA PRO A 170 -18.50 -4.88 25.92
C PRO A 170 -19.72 -5.81 25.98
N GLN A 171 -20.91 -5.31 25.65
CA GLN A 171 -22.17 -6.05 25.76
C GLN A 171 -22.63 -6.59 24.41
N GLU A 172 -22.71 -5.74 23.40
CA GLU A 172 -23.32 -6.05 22.10
C GLU A 172 -22.28 -6.58 21.10
N GLY A 173 -21.05 -6.07 21.19
CA GLY A 173 -19.93 -6.50 20.36
C GLY A 173 -19.62 -5.60 19.20
N LEU A 174 -18.80 -6.10 18.28
CA LEU A 174 -18.47 -5.35 17.08
C LEU A 174 -19.74 -5.08 16.26
N LYS A 175 -19.95 -3.80 16.00
CA LYS A 175 -20.97 -3.28 15.09
C LYS A 175 -20.43 -3.45 13.68
N THR A 176 -21.28 -3.91 12.76
CA THR A 176 -20.85 -4.17 11.38
C THR A 176 -21.83 -3.57 10.39
N ILE A 177 -21.33 -3.20 9.23
CA ILE A 177 -22.13 -2.66 8.13
C ILE A 177 -21.77 -3.39 6.82
N PRO A 178 -22.75 -3.68 5.94
CA PRO A 178 -22.44 -4.13 4.59
C PRO A 178 -21.56 -3.14 3.86
N ARG A 179 -20.54 -3.64 3.14
CA ARG A 179 -19.57 -2.80 2.43
C ARG A 179 -20.21 -1.81 1.43
N HIS A 180 -21.33 -2.16 0.79
CA HIS A 180 -22.04 -1.23 -0.10
C HIS A 180 -22.64 -0.03 0.61
N TYR A 181 -23.06 -0.19 1.88
CA TYR A 181 -23.54 0.93 2.68
C TYR A 181 -22.38 1.73 3.27
N ASP A 182 -21.25 1.09 3.60
CA ASP A 182 -20.06 1.82 4.05
C ASP A 182 -19.50 2.77 2.98
N GLY A 183 -19.52 2.37 1.70
CA GLY A 183 -19.18 3.29 0.61
C GLY A 183 -20.08 4.53 0.60
N LEU A 184 -21.37 4.35 0.88
CA LEU A 184 -22.37 5.42 0.91
C LEU A 184 -22.27 6.30 2.17
N SER A 185 -21.84 5.74 3.31
CA SER A 185 -21.69 6.49 4.57
C SER A 185 -20.63 7.60 4.49
N ASN A 186 -19.65 7.45 3.60
CA ASN A 186 -18.65 8.48 3.29
C ASN A 186 -19.24 9.68 2.52
N LEU A 187 -20.42 9.53 1.91
CA LEU A 187 -21.08 10.58 1.12
C LEU A 187 -22.29 11.17 1.85
N ILE A 188 -23.02 10.37 2.63
CA ILE A 188 -24.21 10.77 3.38
C ILE A 188 -24.22 10.13 4.77
N ALA A 189 -24.78 10.83 5.75
CA ALA A 189 -25.03 10.23 7.06
C ALA A 189 -26.06 9.10 6.94
N LEU A 190 -25.64 7.87 7.25
CA LEU A 190 -26.55 6.72 7.27
C LEU A 190 -27.20 6.56 8.65
N PRO A 191 -28.51 6.23 8.70
CA PRO A 191 -29.17 5.86 9.94
C PRO A 191 -28.52 4.64 10.63
N ASP A 192 -28.60 4.58 11.96
CA ASP A 192 -28.07 3.46 12.76
C ASP A 192 -28.64 2.10 12.37
N SER A 193 -29.83 2.05 11.76
CA SER A 193 -30.48 0.82 11.30
C SER A 193 -29.69 0.03 10.24
N TYR A 194 -28.72 0.66 9.57
CA TYR A 194 -27.82 0.00 8.60
C TYR A 194 -26.65 -0.72 9.27
N TYR A 195 -26.44 -0.47 10.56
CA TYR A 195 -25.40 -1.08 11.33
C TYR A 195 -25.99 -2.12 12.28
N GLU A 196 -25.34 -3.27 12.35
CA GLU A 196 -25.86 -4.41 13.07
C GLU A 196 -24.73 -5.03 13.92
N HIS A 197 -24.99 -5.21 15.21
CA HIS A 197 -24.14 -6.00 16.09
C HIS A 197 -24.35 -7.47 15.78
N GLN A 198 -23.24 -8.21 15.60
CA GLN A 198 -23.26 -9.65 15.31
C GLN A 198 -24.14 -10.04 14.10
N ALA A 199 -24.21 -9.17 13.09
CA ALA A 199 -25.09 -9.36 11.94
C ALA A 199 -24.97 -10.75 11.30
N GLU A 200 -26.08 -11.25 10.78
CA GLU A 200 -26.09 -12.53 10.05
C GLU A 200 -25.05 -12.51 8.92
N ARG A 201 -24.39 -13.65 8.69
CA ARG A 201 -23.35 -13.80 7.66
C ARG A 201 -22.19 -12.78 7.76
N SER A 202 -21.98 -12.15 8.92
CA SER A 202 -20.85 -11.22 9.11
C SER A 202 -19.52 -11.91 9.42
N LYS A 203 -19.51 -13.24 9.62
CA LYS A 203 -18.31 -13.99 10.00
C LYS A 203 -18.26 -15.36 9.32
N VAL A 204 -17.09 -15.71 8.81
CA VAL A 204 -16.76 -17.00 8.21
C VAL A 204 -15.62 -17.63 8.99
N THR A 205 -15.57 -18.96 9.04
CA THR A 205 -14.47 -19.72 9.65
C THR A 205 -13.89 -20.71 8.64
N TYR A 206 -12.58 -20.67 8.50
CA TYR A 206 -11.78 -21.65 7.76
C TYR A 206 -11.25 -22.70 8.71
N ALA A 207 -11.44 -23.95 8.38
CA ALA A 207 -11.01 -25.09 9.18
C ALA A 207 -10.56 -26.25 8.29
N TRP A 208 -9.75 -27.14 8.84
CA TRP A 208 -9.39 -28.39 8.19
C TRP A 208 -10.51 -29.44 8.32
N GLY A 209 -10.79 -30.15 7.22
CA GLY A 209 -11.79 -31.21 7.16
C GLY A 209 -11.68 -32.03 5.88
N GLY A 210 -12.81 -32.58 5.42
CA GLY A 210 -12.83 -33.55 4.31
C GLY A 210 -12.45 -34.97 4.74
N VAL A 211 -12.43 -35.90 3.79
CA VAL A 211 -12.25 -37.35 4.07
C VAL A 211 -10.93 -37.66 4.77
N ASP A 212 -9.88 -36.90 4.46
CA ASP A 212 -8.53 -37.06 5.01
C ASP A 212 -8.19 -35.99 6.07
N GLY A 213 -9.14 -35.11 6.41
CA GLY A 213 -8.93 -34.03 7.39
C GLY A 213 -7.96 -32.93 6.93
N LYS A 214 -7.65 -32.84 5.63
CA LYS A 214 -6.65 -31.90 5.07
C LYS A 214 -7.22 -30.85 4.14
N ALA A 215 -8.49 -30.95 3.75
CA ALA A 215 -9.13 -29.97 2.89
C ALA A 215 -9.50 -28.73 3.71
N GLN A 216 -9.18 -27.53 3.20
CA GLN A 216 -9.65 -26.29 3.80
C GLN A 216 -11.14 -26.11 3.46
N LEU A 217 -11.96 -26.11 4.50
CA LEU A 217 -13.40 -25.91 4.43
C LEU A 217 -13.76 -24.50 4.89
N ARG A 218 -14.65 -23.87 4.16
CA ARG A 218 -15.31 -22.63 4.55
C ARG A 218 -16.63 -22.97 5.24
N VAL A 219 -16.82 -22.46 6.46
CA VAL A 219 -18.03 -22.68 7.27
C VAL A 219 -18.55 -21.35 7.81
N ASP A 220 -19.86 -21.24 7.99
CA ASP A 220 -20.47 -20.13 8.72
C ASP A 220 -19.96 -20.08 10.17
N GLY A 221 -19.31 -18.97 10.55
CA GLY A 221 -18.69 -18.85 11.87
C GLY A 221 -19.70 -18.83 13.02
N TYR A 222 -20.90 -18.30 12.79
CA TYR A 222 -21.97 -18.29 13.80
C TYR A 222 -22.63 -19.65 13.93
N ARG A 223 -22.79 -20.40 12.82
CA ARG A 223 -23.21 -21.80 12.88
C ARG A 223 -22.28 -22.66 13.73
N ARG A 224 -20.97 -22.52 13.52
CA ARG A 224 -19.95 -23.22 14.31
C ARG A 224 -20.03 -22.82 15.78
N SER A 225 -20.17 -21.52 16.05
CA SER A 225 -20.34 -21.01 17.42
C SER A 225 -21.60 -21.54 18.10
N LEU A 226 -22.73 -21.60 17.38
CA LEU A 226 -24.01 -22.12 17.90
C LEU A 226 -23.91 -23.63 18.21
N THR A 227 -23.22 -24.39 17.36
CA THR A 227 -22.99 -25.81 17.56
C THR A 227 -22.20 -26.07 18.84
N ARG A 228 -21.18 -25.25 19.12
CA ARG A 228 -20.44 -25.32 20.38
C ARG A 228 -21.33 -25.01 21.58
N ASP A 229 -22.11 -23.93 21.54
CA ASP A 229 -23.01 -23.58 22.65
C ASP A 229 -24.04 -24.69 22.93
N TYR A 230 -24.51 -25.41 21.90
CA TYR A 230 -25.35 -26.61 22.06
C TYR A 230 -24.59 -27.76 22.73
N LEU A 231 -23.36 -28.05 22.31
CA LEU A 231 -22.56 -29.13 22.90
C LEU A 231 -22.29 -28.88 24.38
N GLU A 232 -21.99 -27.64 24.77
CA GLU A 232 -21.83 -27.27 26.18
C GLU A 232 -23.12 -27.52 26.99
N LEU A 233 -24.28 -27.10 26.46
CA LEU A 233 -25.59 -27.38 27.08
C LEU A 233 -25.85 -28.88 27.18
N LYS A 234 -25.57 -29.63 26.10
CA LYS A 234 -25.76 -31.08 26.02
C LYS A 234 -24.92 -31.78 27.09
N ASP A 235 -23.65 -31.44 27.21
CA ASP A 235 -22.74 -32.07 28.17
C ASP A 235 -23.13 -31.77 29.61
N ALA A 236 -23.46 -30.50 29.91
CA ALA A 236 -23.95 -30.09 31.23
C ALA A 236 -25.25 -30.83 31.60
N LEU A 237 -26.20 -30.91 30.66
CA LEU A 237 -27.47 -31.60 30.88
C LEU A 237 -27.29 -33.12 31.01
N MET A 238 -26.42 -33.74 30.22
CA MET A 238 -26.17 -35.18 30.31
C MET A 238 -25.49 -35.56 31.63
N LYS A 239 -24.66 -34.67 32.20
CA LYS A 239 -24.14 -34.83 33.56
C LYS A 239 -25.26 -34.80 34.60
N GLU A 240 -26.15 -33.81 34.52
CA GLU A 240 -27.33 -33.71 35.40
C GLU A 240 -28.25 -34.94 35.27
N VAL A 241 -28.48 -35.46 34.06
CA VAL A 241 -29.24 -36.70 33.81
C VAL A 241 -28.58 -37.91 34.46
N SER A 242 -27.25 -37.96 34.50
CA SER A 242 -26.51 -39.06 35.11
C SER A 242 -26.59 -39.03 36.64
N ASP A 243 -26.64 -37.83 37.21
CA ASP A 243 -26.66 -37.59 38.65
C ASP A 243 -28.10 -37.59 39.24
N SER A 244 -29.11 -37.29 38.41
CA SER A 244 -30.51 -37.15 38.82
C SER A 244 -31.39 -38.32 38.36
N ARG A 245 -32.19 -38.87 39.29
CA ARG A 245 -33.24 -39.87 38.95
C ARG A 245 -34.52 -39.26 38.36
N MET A 246 -34.60 -37.93 38.25
CA MET A 246 -35.84 -37.22 37.87
C MET A 246 -36.06 -37.14 36.35
N LEU A 247 -34.98 -37.24 35.56
CA LEU A 247 -35.02 -37.10 34.11
C LEU A 247 -35.01 -38.48 33.44
N ASP A 248 -35.90 -38.71 32.46
CA ASP A 248 -35.82 -39.93 31.63
C ASP A 248 -34.68 -39.77 30.62
N PRO A 249 -33.58 -40.54 30.73
CA PRO A 249 -32.43 -40.40 29.85
C PRO A 249 -32.78 -40.62 28.39
N ARG A 250 -33.73 -41.52 28.08
CA ARG A 250 -34.14 -41.80 26.69
C ARG A 250 -34.89 -40.61 26.11
N ARG A 251 -35.74 -39.96 26.90
CA ARG A 251 -36.49 -38.79 26.46
C ARG A 251 -35.59 -37.58 26.25
N ILE A 252 -34.67 -37.31 27.17
CA ILE A 252 -33.68 -36.24 27.03
C ILE A 252 -32.81 -36.46 25.80
N HIS A 253 -32.29 -37.68 25.63
CA HIS A 253 -31.47 -38.00 24.46
C HIS A 253 -32.22 -37.78 23.14
N LYS A 254 -33.51 -38.17 23.07
CA LYS A 254 -34.35 -37.92 21.88
C LYS A 254 -34.55 -36.43 21.59
N LEU A 255 -34.76 -35.61 22.63
CA LEU A 255 -34.95 -34.17 22.47
C LEU A 255 -33.65 -33.47 22.04
N LEU A 256 -32.52 -33.86 22.64
CA LEU A 256 -31.18 -33.41 22.24
C LEU A 256 -30.89 -33.76 20.78
N LEU A 257 -31.09 -35.02 20.36
CA LEU A 257 -30.93 -35.42 18.96
C LEU A 257 -31.82 -34.59 18.01
N GLY A 258 -33.01 -34.19 18.45
CA GLY A 258 -33.90 -33.31 17.69
C GLY A 258 -33.29 -31.93 17.39
N ILE A 259 -32.49 -31.40 18.32
CA ILE A 259 -31.72 -30.16 18.13
C ILE A 259 -30.48 -30.46 17.27
N GLU A 260 -29.75 -31.54 17.60
CA GLU A 260 -28.51 -31.95 16.92
C GLU A 260 -28.68 -32.10 15.42
N PHE A 261 -29.73 -32.79 14.97
CA PHE A 261 -30.01 -32.96 13.54
C PHE A 261 -30.34 -31.65 12.81
N ARG A 262 -30.79 -30.62 13.53
CA ARG A 262 -31.12 -29.31 12.93
C ARG A 262 -29.93 -28.36 12.84
N ILE A 263 -28.94 -28.53 13.70
CA ILE A 263 -27.74 -27.67 13.70
C ILE A 263 -26.54 -28.36 13.02
N GLY A 264 -26.40 -29.68 13.23
CA GLY A 264 -25.16 -30.43 13.02
C GLY A 264 -24.87 -30.84 11.58
N ASN A 265 -25.78 -30.62 10.63
CA ASN A 265 -25.51 -30.88 9.22
C ASN A 265 -25.11 -29.60 8.47
N PRO A 266 -23.81 -29.32 8.29
CA PRO A 266 -23.34 -28.07 7.69
C PRO A 266 -23.69 -27.91 6.20
N GLN A 267 -24.22 -28.95 5.56
CA GLN A 267 -24.67 -28.97 4.16
C GLN A 267 -26.16 -28.62 3.99
N ILE A 268 -26.91 -28.47 5.08
CA ILE A 268 -28.34 -28.11 5.06
C ILE A 268 -28.54 -26.73 5.66
N GLU A 269 -29.38 -25.94 5.01
CA GLU A 269 -29.83 -24.63 5.49
C GLU A 269 -30.40 -24.74 6.92
N MET A 270 -29.94 -23.87 7.83
CA MET A 270 -30.50 -23.86 9.19
C MET A 270 -31.94 -23.36 9.17
N LYS A 271 -32.77 -23.92 10.05
CA LYS A 271 -34.15 -23.46 10.24
C LYS A 271 -34.30 -22.91 11.66
N PRO A 272 -34.02 -21.60 11.90
CA PRO A 272 -33.95 -21.02 13.23
C PRO A 272 -35.21 -21.27 14.06
N ALA A 273 -36.39 -21.10 13.46
CA ALA A 273 -37.67 -21.34 14.13
C ALA A 273 -37.84 -22.80 14.60
N GLU A 274 -37.36 -23.78 13.82
CA GLU A 274 -37.42 -25.18 14.22
C GLU A 274 -36.41 -25.53 15.32
N ILE A 275 -35.21 -24.94 15.27
CA ILE A 275 -34.18 -25.10 16.31
C ILE A 275 -34.68 -24.50 17.62
N HIS A 276 -35.22 -23.28 17.57
CA HIS A 276 -35.78 -22.58 18.73
C HIS A 276 -36.92 -23.38 19.36
N LYS A 277 -37.84 -23.89 18.54
CA LYS A 277 -38.93 -24.75 19.01
C LYS A 277 -38.40 -26.00 19.71
N ALA A 278 -37.42 -26.70 19.13
CA ALA A 278 -36.84 -27.89 19.73
C ALA A 278 -36.11 -27.60 21.06
N ALA A 279 -35.39 -26.47 21.13
CA ALA A 279 -34.75 -26.01 22.37
C ALA A 279 -35.77 -25.69 23.47
N GLN A 280 -36.86 -25.00 23.12
CA GLN A 280 -37.95 -24.71 24.05
C GLN A 280 -38.64 -25.99 24.53
N GLU A 281 -38.89 -26.96 23.64
CA GLU A 281 -39.46 -28.26 24.03
C GLU A 281 -38.57 -29.01 25.04
N LEU A 282 -37.25 -28.94 24.88
CA LEU A 282 -36.29 -29.51 25.83
C LEU A 282 -36.32 -28.78 27.18
N TYR A 283 -36.30 -27.45 27.17
CA TYR A 283 -36.40 -26.62 28.37
C TYR A 283 -37.69 -26.91 29.15
N GLU A 284 -38.84 -26.89 28.48
CA GLU A 284 -40.14 -27.16 29.10
C GLU A 284 -40.25 -28.57 29.67
N TYR A 285 -39.63 -29.56 29.01
CA TYR A 285 -39.57 -30.92 29.54
C TYR A 285 -38.76 -30.97 30.83
N CYS A 286 -37.58 -30.36 30.86
CA CYS A 286 -36.70 -30.31 32.03
C CYS A 286 -37.39 -29.62 33.22
N LYS A 287 -38.05 -28.49 32.96
CA LYS A 287 -38.85 -27.75 33.95
C LYS A 287 -39.99 -28.60 34.52
N LYS A 288 -40.76 -29.28 33.66
CA LYS A 288 -41.84 -30.18 34.09
C LYS A 288 -41.35 -31.41 34.85
N ALA A 289 -40.14 -31.88 34.56
CA ALA A 289 -39.51 -32.98 35.28
C ALA A 289 -38.99 -32.58 36.68
N GLY A 290 -39.05 -31.28 37.02
CA GLY A 290 -38.75 -30.78 38.37
C GLY A 290 -37.42 -30.05 38.51
N LEU A 291 -36.70 -29.79 37.41
CA LEU A 291 -35.53 -28.91 37.47
C LEU A 291 -35.96 -27.47 37.78
N LYS A 292 -35.30 -26.87 38.76
CA LYS A 292 -35.54 -25.48 39.18
C LYS A 292 -34.96 -24.50 38.15
N GLU A 293 -35.51 -23.29 38.13
CA GLU A 293 -35.06 -22.22 37.22
C GLU A 293 -33.54 -21.95 37.34
N GLU A 294 -33.03 -21.82 38.58
CA GLU A 294 -31.59 -21.65 38.85
C GLU A 294 -30.72 -22.78 38.26
N THR A 295 -31.24 -24.01 38.22
CA THR A 295 -30.53 -25.14 37.62
C THR A 295 -30.55 -25.05 36.11
N LEU A 296 -31.68 -24.70 35.51
CA LEU A 296 -31.80 -24.51 34.06
C LEU A 296 -30.91 -23.37 33.55
N GLU A 297 -30.80 -22.29 34.33
CA GLU A 297 -29.88 -21.18 34.08
C GLU A 297 -28.42 -21.65 34.11
N LYS A 298 -28.02 -22.38 35.16
CA LYS A 298 -26.66 -22.96 35.28
C LYS A 298 -26.32 -23.96 34.19
N LEU A 299 -27.30 -24.71 33.69
CA LEU A 299 -27.12 -25.62 32.56
C LEU A 299 -26.93 -24.87 31.22
N GLY A 300 -27.25 -23.57 31.18
CA GLY A 300 -27.03 -22.71 30.03
C GLY A 300 -28.19 -22.66 29.02
N PHE A 301 -29.43 -22.98 29.43
CA PHE A 301 -30.59 -22.94 28.55
C PHE A 301 -30.88 -21.54 28.00
N GLU A 302 -30.92 -20.52 28.85
CA GLU A 302 -31.20 -19.14 28.44
C GLU A 302 -30.13 -18.65 27.46
N ARG A 303 -28.86 -18.93 27.78
CA ARG A 303 -27.71 -18.63 26.91
C ARG A 303 -27.85 -19.30 25.54
N PHE A 304 -28.20 -20.58 25.49
CA PHE A 304 -28.37 -21.30 24.22
C PHE A 304 -29.53 -20.72 23.41
N ILE A 305 -30.69 -20.46 24.03
CA ILE A 305 -31.85 -19.85 23.38
C ILE A 305 -31.50 -18.46 22.81
N ALA A 306 -30.83 -17.61 23.59
CA ALA A 306 -30.36 -16.31 23.14
C ALA A 306 -29.35 -16.42 22.00
N SER A 307 -28.49 -17.46 22.00
CA SER A 307 -27.57 -17.74 20.90
C SER A 307 -28.30 -18.13 19.62
N ILE A 308 -29.40 -18.89 19.67
CA ILE A 308 -30.20 -19.23 18.48
C ILE A 308 -30.67 -17.94 17.79
N SER A 309 -31.27 -17.02 18.55
CA SER A 309 -31.79 -15.76 18.00
C SER A 309 -30.71 -14.86 17.39
N ARG A 310 -29.48 -14.94 17.89
CA ARG A 310 -28.35 -14.10 17.42
C ARG A 310 -27.52 -14.74 16.31
N LYS A 311 -27.44 -16.08 16.27
CA LYS A 311 -26.44 -16.82 15.48
C LYS A 311 -27.04 -17.74 14.42
N ALA A 312 -28.29 -18.17 14.58
CA ALA A 312 -28.94 -19.03 13.60
C ALA A 312 -29.57 -18.18 12.49
N SER A 313 -29.02 -18.28 11.27
CA SER A 313 -29.58 -17.65 10.08
C SER A 313 -30.01 -18.73 9.09
N SER A 314 -31.17 -18.57 8.47
CA SER A 314 -31.56 -19.41 7.34
C SER A 314 -30.62 -19.19 6.16
N ASN A 315 -30.23 -17.94 5.88
CA ASN A 315 -29.35 -17.62 4.76
C ASN A 315 -27.84 -17.87 5.03
N GLY A 316 -27.49 -18.59 6.11
CA GLY A 316 -26.10 -18.88 6.49
C GLY A 316 -25.31 -19.67 5.42
N PHE A 317 -23.99 -19.65 5.50
CA PHE A 317 -23.16 -20.39 4.54
C PHE A 317 -23.31 -21.91 4.73
N LEU A 318 -23.53 -22.62 3.63
CA LEU A 318 -23.28 -24.05 3.57
C LEU A 318 -21.77 -24.28 3.55
N GLU A 319 -21.34 -25.36 4.19
CA GLU A 319 -19.94 -25.73 4.17
C GLU A 319 -19.50 -26.04 2.73
N ALA A 320 -18.42 -25.39 2.31
CA ALA A 320 -17.87 -25.55 0.98
C ALA A 320 -16.35 -25.77 1.03
N PRO A 321 -15.79 -26.71 0.24
CA PRO A 321 -14.36 -26.79 0.06
C PRO A 321 -13.86 -25.58 -0.72
N THR A 322 -12.74 -25.02 -0.28
CA THR A 322 -12.08 -23.88 -0.94
C THR A 322 -11.19 -24.31 -2.12
N GLY A 323 -10.82 -25.59 -2.16
CA GLY A 323 -9.84 -26.14 -3.11
C GLY A 323 -8.40 -26.12 -2.59
N VAL A 324 -8.14 -25.47 -1.45
CA VAL A 324 -6.82 -25.44 -0.78
C VAL A 324 -6.67 -26.61 0.18
N ARG A 325 -5.45 -27.14 0.31
CA ARG A 325 -5.10 -28.23 1.23
C ARG A 325 -3.94 -27.86 2.14
N SER A 326 -3.85 -28.52 3.29
CA SER A 326 -2.76 -28.32 4.25
C SER A 326 -1.43 -28.91 3.77
N ASP A 327 -1.46 -29.85 2.82
CA ASP A 327 -0.29 -30.49 2.22
C ASP A 327 0.06 -29.94 0.83
N ASP A 328 -0.57 -28.84 0.41
CA ASP A 328 -0.15 -28.09 -0.77
C ASP A 328 1.26 -27.53 -0.56
N LYS A 329 2.03 -27.41 -1.65
CA LYS A 329 3.32 -26.73 -1.60
C LYS A 329 3.14 -25.28 -1.17
N LYS A 330 4.12 -24.76 -0.42
CA LYS A 330 4.21 -23.33 -0.15
C LYS A 330 4.22 -22.54 -1.46
N LEU A 331 3.44 -21.46 -1.50
CA LEU A 331 3.44 -20.50 -2.59
C LEU A 331 4.82 -19.81 -2.68
N PRO A 332 5.20 -19.25 -3.84
CA PRO A 332 6.43 -18.47 -3.96
C PRO A 332 6.59 -17.39 -2.88
N VAL A 333 5.52 -16.68 -2.52
CA VAL A 333 5.53 -15.65 -1.45
C VAL A 333 5.67 -16.23 -0.03
N GLU A 334 5.41 -17.52 0.15
CA GLU A 334 5.45 -18.23 1.44
C GLU A 334 6.80 -18.94 1.68
N ALA A 335 7.71 -18.90 0.70
CA ALA A 335 8.92 -19.71 0.69
C ALA A 335 9.95 -19.32 1.76
N LYS A 336 10.02 -18.03 2.08
CA LYS A 336 10.87 -17.42 3.12
C LYS A 336 10.24 -16.08 3.56
N ALA A 337 10.87 -15.37 4.49
CA ALA A 337 10.39 -14.07 4.93
C ALA A 337 10.21 -13.11 3.75
N LEU A 338 9.11 -12.35 3.74
CA LEU A 338 8.75 -11.47 2.62
C LEU A 338 9.88 -10.47 2.31
N ARG A 339 10.53 -9.92 3.33
CA ARG A 339 11.70 -9.05 3.19
C ARG A 339 12.79 -9.66 2.32
N ASP A 340 13.17 -10.89 2.63
CA ASP A 340 14.26 -11.58 1.94
C ASP A 340 13.84 -11.93 0.51
N ILE A 341 12.54 -12.19 0.26
CA ILE A 341 12.01 -12.38 -1.10
C ILE A 341 12.24 -11.11 -1.93
N LEU A 342 11.93 -9.95 -1.34
CA LEU A 342 12.08 -8.66 -2.01
C LEU A 342 13.55 -8.31 -2.26
N PHE A 343 14.44 -8.55 -1.30
CA PHE A 343 15.88 -8.30 -1.42
C PHE A 343 16.58 -9.23 -2.42
N GLU A 344 16.21 -10.51 -2.44
CA GLU A 344 16.82 -11.49 -3.34
C GLU A 344 16.35 -11.37 -4.79
N ASN A 345 15.40 -10.48 -5.08
CA ASN A 345 15.00 -10.18 -6.45
C ASN A 345 16.23 -9.71 -7.27
N PRO A 346 16.44 -10.22 -8.51
CA PRO A 346 17.64 -9.93 -9.30
C PRO A 346 17.90 -8.44 -9.53
N GLU A 347 16.85 -7.66 -9.79
CA GLU A 347 16.94 -6.23 -10.05
C GLU A 347 17.31 -5.45 -8.78
N MET A 348 16.67 -5.75 -7.64
CA MET A 348 17.00 -5.16 -6.33
C MET A 348 18.42 -5.50 -5.90
N LYS A 349 18.80 -6.78 -6.00
CA LYS A 349 20.15 -7.26 -5.68
C LYS A 349 21.23 -6.61 -6.54
N LYS A 350 20.94 -6.38 -7.83
CA LYS A 350 21.87 -5.67 -8.72
C LYS A 350 22.07 -4.23 -8.26
N LEU A 351 21.00 -3.51 -7.94
CA LEU A 351 21.09 -2.14 -7.42
C LEU A 351 21.89 -2.10 -6.11
N ASN A 352 21.57 -2.97 -5.16
CA ASN A 352 22.29 -3.06 -3.89
C ASN A 352 23.80 -3.24 -4.09
N ASN A 353 24.21 -4.23 -4.89
CA ASN A 353 25.63 -4.50 -5.16
C ASN A 353 26.35 -3.32 -5.85
N LEU A 354 25.64 -2.57 -6.70
CA LEU A 354 26.21 -1.39 -7.34
C LEU A 354 26.44 -0.27 -6.32
N VAL A 355 25.48 -0.02 -5.43
CA VAL A 355 25.59 1.00 -4.38
C VAL A 355 26.69 0.66 -3.40
N GLU A 356 26.83 -0.60 -2.97
CA GLU A 356 27.93 -1.05 -2.11
C GLU A 356 29.31 -0.76 -2.73
N ARG A 357 29.47 -1.02 -4.03
CA ARG A 357 30.71 -0.70 -4.75
C ARG A 357 30.94 0.80 -4.91
N LEU A 358 29.88 1.61 -4.91
CA LEU A 358 29.99 3.07 -4.94
C LEU A 358 30.36 3.64 -3.58
N LYS A 359 29.93 3.01 -2.46
CA LYS A 359 30.36 3.39 -1.10
C LYS A 359 31.89 3.39 -0.97
N GLU A 360 32.58 2.40 -1.55
CA GLU A 360 34.05 2.33 -1.57
C GLU A 360 34.72 3.54 -2.23
N LYS A 361 33.99 4.27 -3.09
CA LYS A 361 34.48 5.46 -3.80
C LYS A 361 34.00 6.78 -3.18
N ALA A 362 33.05 6.73 -2.25
CA ALA A 362 32.36 7.89 -1.69
C ALA A 362 33.32 8.85 -0.96
N ASP A 363 34.34 8.33 -0.28
CA ASP A 363 35.32 9.13 0.48
C ASP A 363 36.13 10.10 -0.40
N THR A 364 36.20 9.84 -1.71
CA THR A 364 37.03 10.59 -2.65
C THR A 364 36.24 11.49 -3.60
N ASN A 365 34.92 11.36 -3.65
CA ASN A 365 34.05 12.18 -4.49
C ASN A 365 32.73 12.54 -3.76
N PRO A 366 32.54 13.82 -3.36
CA PRO A 366 31.32 14.27 -2.70
C PRO A 366 30.03 14.04 -3.49
N ASN A 367 30.07 14.04 -4.83
CA ASN A 367 28.90 13.73 -5.66
C ASN A 367 28.53 12.26 -5.57
N ILE A 368 29.54 11.36 -5.50
CA ILE A 368 29.30 9.92 -5.27
C ILE A 368 28.72 9.70 -3.88
N ALA A 369 29.21 10.38 -2.85
CA ALA A 369 28.66 10.28 -1.50
C ALA A 369 27.17 10.66 -1.45
N ARG A 370 26.79 11.79 -2.06
CA ARG A 370 25.37 12.21 -2.18
C ARG A 370 24.54 11.23 -3.00
N LEU A 371 25.10 10.70 -4.09
CA LEU A 371 24.42 9.73 -4.93
C LEU A 371 24.15 8.43 -4.17
N VAL A 372 25.13 7.93 -3.40
CA VAL A 372 24.98 6.73 -2.55
C VAL A 372 23.88 6.92 -1.51
N GLU A 373 23.87 8.07 -0.81
CA GLU A 373 22.83 8.40 0.18
C GLU A 373 21.43 8.42 -0.47
N LYS A 374 21.30 9.07 -1.62
CA LYS A 374 20.03 9.18 -2.34
C LYS A 374 19.53 7.85 -2.91
N LEU A 375 20.43 7.03 -3.44
CA LEU A 375 20.11 5.72 -3.97
C LEU A 375 19.66 4.78 -2.86
N GLY A 376 20.38 4.77 -1.73
CA GLY A 376 20.18 3.82 -0.65
C GLY A 376 20.53 2.38 -1.04
N CYS A 377 20.40 1.48 -0.09
CA CYS A 377 20.76 0.07 -0.21
C CYS A 377 19.88 -0.79 0.69
N GLU A 378 20.16 -2.09 0.73
CA GLU A 378 19.46 -3.04 1.60
C GLU A 378 19.51 -2.64 3.08
N GLU A 379 20.62 -2.06 3.55
CA GLU A 379 20.76 -1.63 4.95
C GLU A 379 19.92 -0.38 5.29
N SER A 380 19.60 0.45 4.28
CA SER A 380 18.89 1.73 4.44
C SER A 380 17.45 1.67 3.90
N PHE A 381 16.90 0.48 3.68
CA PHE A 381 15.57 0.29 3.07
C PHE A 381 14.38 0.81 3.90
N ALA A 382 14.61 1.16 5.17
CA ALA A 382 13.62 1.81 6.05
C ALA A 382 13.73 3.35 6.06
N GLU A 383 14.70 3.91 5.34
CA GLU A 383 14.94 5.36 5.26
C GLU A 383 14.27 6.00 4.03
N SER A 384 14.37 7.33 3.91
CA SER A 384 13.86 8.05 2.74
C SER A 384 14.89 8.06 1.60
N ASN A 385 14.93 6.98 0.83
CA ASN A 385 15.78 6.84 -0.35
C ASN A 385 15.08 6.05 -1.48
N LEU A 386 15.75 5.98 -2.64
CA LEU A 386 15.17 5.36 -3.83
C LEU A 386 15.01 3.83 -3.69
N TYR A 387 15.98 3.16 -3.07
CA TYR A 387 15.91 1.72 -2.80
C TYR A 387 14.72 1.37 -1.91
N ALA A 388 14.51 2.11 -0.83
CA ALA A 388 13.35 1.99 0.06
C ALA A 388 12.02 2.20 -0.70
N SER A 389 11.98 3.19 -1.60
CA SER A 389 10.81 3.46 -2.44
C SER A 389 10.46 2.30 -3.37
N PHE A 390 11.47 1.71 -4.04
CA PHE A 390 11.29 0.51 -4.86
C PHE A 390 10.86 -0.70 -4.03
N PHE A 391 11.49 -0.91 -2.87
CA PHE A 391 11.14 -1.96 -1.94
C PHE A 391 9.67 -1.87 -1.51
N MET A 392 9.23 -0.68 -1.10
CA MET A 392 7.85 -0.43 -0.67
C MET A 392 6.83 -0.62 -1.78
N MET A 393 7.12 -0.18 -3.00
CA MET A 393 6.26 -0.42 -4.15
C MET A 393 6.18 -1.91 -4.51
N TYR A 394 7.31 -2.60 -4.51
CA TYR A 394 7.34 -4.04 -4.82
C TYR A 394 6.53 -4.82 -3.79
N ARG A 395 6.74 -4.54 -2.50
CA ARG A 395 5.94 -5.06 -1.39
C ARG A 395 4.44 -4.82 -1.61
N LYS A 396 4.04 -3.57 -1.89
CA LYS A 396 2.63 -3.22 -2.15
C LYS A 396 2.09 -4.02 -3.33
N SER A 397 2.84 -4.18 -4.41
CA SER A 397 2.37 -4.92 -5.59
C SER A 397 2.06 -6.38 -5.26
N ILE A 398 2.94 -7.07 -4.52
CA ILE A 398 2.70 -8.45 -4.07
C ILE A 398 1.44 -8.54 -3.23
N ILE A 399 1.28 -7.64 -2.25
CA ILE A 399 0.14 -7.62 -1.33
C ILE A 399 -1.20 -7.41 -2.08
N HIS A 400 -1.24 -6.45 -3.01
CA HIS A 400 -2.48 -6.13 -3.74
C HIS A 400 -2.83 -7.17 -4.80
N LEU A 401 -1.83 -7.79 -5.44
CA LEU A 401 -2.11 -8.81 -6.45
C LEU A 401 -2.65 -10.10 -5.82
N ASP A 402 -2.17 -10.46 -4.63
CA ASP A 402 -2.51 -11.67 -3.88
C ASP A 402 -2.65 -12.93 -4.76
N THR A 403 -1.71 -13.09 -5.69
CA THR A 403 -1.62 -14.25 -6.58
C THR A 403 -0.82 -15.39 -5.94
N GLY A 404 -0.15 -15.12 -4.81
CA GLY A 404 0.89 -15.98 -4.26
C GLY A 404 2.22 -15.92 -5.02
N THR A 405 2.32 -15.14 -6.11
CA THR A 405 3.53 -14.99 -6.91
C THR A 405 4.38 -13.81 -6.42
N VAL A 406 5.63 -13.75 -6.89
CA VAL A 406 6.62 -12.73 -6.51
C VAL A 406 7.06 -11.92 -7.73
N GLU A 407 6.14 -11.67 -8.67
CA GLU A 407 6.45 -10.97 -9.93
C GLU A 407 6.93 -9.54 -9.67
N PHE A 408 8.07 -9.18 -10.25
CA PHE A 408 8.63 -7.84 -10.11
C PHE A 408 7.84 -6.85 -10.97
N PRO A 409 7.38 -5.71 -10.42
CA PRO A 409 6.58 -4.75 -11.17
C PRO A 409 7.34 -4.18 -12.37
N VAL A 410 6.75 -4.30 -13.56
CA VAL A 410 7.35 -3.79 -14.81
C VAL A 410 7.62 -2.28 -14.73
N THR A 411 6.80 -1.53 -14.00
CA THR A 411 6.98 -0.10 -13.77
C THR A 411 8.28 0.20 -13.02
N ILE A 412 8.57 -0.54 -11.95
CA ILE A 412 9.85 -0.44 -11.22
C ILE A 412 11.00 -0.92 -12.09
N LYS A 413 10.81 -2.03 -12.81
CA LYS A 413 11.82 -2.60 -13.73
C LYS A 413 12.30 -1.58 -14.75
N ASN A 414 11.38 -0.86 -15.37
CA ASN A 414 11.67 0.16 -16.39
C ASN A 414 12.45 1.37 -15.85
N ILE A 415 12.55 1.52 -14.53
CA ILE A 415 13.34 2.56 -13.87
C ILE A 415 14.70 2.00 -13.40
N ILE A 416 14.67 0.85 -12.70
CA ILE A 416 15.85 0.28 -12.05
C ILE A 416 16.86 -0.27 -13.07
N ASP A 417 16.41 -0.84 -14.20
CA ASP A 417 17.31 -1.42 -15.21
C ASP A 417 18.17 -0.34 -15.88
N PRO A 418 17.61 0.78 -16.38
CA PRO A 418 18.42 1.90 -16.87
C PRO A 418 19.35 2.51 -15.83
N LEU A 419 18.87 2.66 -14.59
CA LEU A 419 19.67 3.21 -13.50
C LEU A 419 20.89 2.32 -13.21
N ASN A 420 20.67 1.01 -13.07
CA ASN A 420 21.74 0.04 -12.88
C ASN A 420 22.78 0.11 -14.02
N HIS A 421 22.32 0.24 -15.27
CA HIS A 421 23.22 0.38 -16.42
C HIS A 421 24.04 1.67 -16.37
N LEU A 422 23.42 2.79 -15.99
CA LEU A 422 24.08 4.08 -15.84
C LEU A 422 25.19 4.02 -14.78
N LEU A 423 24.86 3.56 -13.58
CA LEU A 423 25.79 3.47 -12.45
C LEU A 423 27.01 2.60 -12.81
N GLU A 424 26.76 1.46 -13.43
CA GLU A 424 27.79 0.53 -13.87
C GLU A 424 28.73 1.17 -14.91
N LYS A 425 28.19 1.88 -15.90
CA LYS A 425 28.99 2.48 -16.99
C LYS A 425 29.68 3.79 -16.64
N VAL A 426 29.06 4.63 -15.81
CA VAL A 426 29.58 5.96 -15.49
C VAL A 426 30.58 5.92 -14.34
N TYR A 427 30.29 5.15 -13.30
CA TYR A 427 31.02 5.21 -12.03
C TYR A 427 31.88 3.98 -11.74
N LEU A 428 31.50 2.80 -12.23
CA LEU A 428 32.23 1.56 -11.97
C LEU A 428 33.11 1.08 -13.13
N ASN A 429 32.92 1.63 -14.34
CA ASN A 429 33.81 1.38 -15.46
C ASN A 429 34.92 2.46 -15.50
N GLU A 430 36.10 2.11 -14.98
CA GLU A 430 37.25 3.02 -14.92
C GLU A 430 37.87 3.29 -16.29
N GLU A 431 37.68 2.39 -17.25
CA GLU A 431 38.20 2.50 -18.61
C GLU A 431 37.28 3.32 -19.52
N ALA A 432 36.07 3.68 -19.07
CA ALA A 432 35.11 4.44 -19.87
C ALA A 432 35.61 5.87 -20.16
N SER A 433 35.71 6.20 -21.43
CA SER A 433 36.00 7.56 -21.89
C SER A 433 34.86 8.52 -21.52
N PRO A 434 35.13 9.84 -21.39
CA PRO A 434 34.08 10.82 -21.12
C PRO A 434 32.93 10.78 -22.14
N ALA A 435 33.24 10.53 -23.42
CA ALA A 435 32.22 10.39 -24.48
C ALA A 435 31.33 9.16 -24.27
N GLU A 436 31.87 8.03 -23.81
CA GLU A 436 31.08 6.85 -23.47
C GLU A 436 30.19 7.10 -22.25
N LYS A 437 30.70 7.79 -21.22
CA LYS A 437 29.91 8.18 -20.04
C LYS A 437 28.75 9.12 -20.44
N GLN A 438 29.02 10.10 -21.29
CA GLN A 438 28.00 11.01 -21.84
C GLN A 438 26.93 10.25 -22.64
N LYS A 439 27.35 9.28 -23.47
CA LYS A 439 26.42 8.45 -24.25
C LYS A 439 25.55 7.57 -23.36
N SER A 440 26.13 6.93 -22.33
CA SER A 440 25.37 6.15 -21.35
C SER A 440 24.37 7.02 -20.59
N TYR A 441 24.75 8.25 -20.22
CA TYR A 441 23.84 9.21 -19.61
C TYR A 441 22.69 9.61 -20.54
N ALA A 442 22.96 9.89 -21.82
CA ALA A 442 21.92 10.22 -22.79
C ALA A 442 20.93 9.06 -23.00
N LEU A 443 21.42 7.82 -23.10
CA LEU A 443 20.59 6.62 -23.21
C LEU A 443 19.71 6.42 -21.97
N TYR A 444 20.27 6.65 -20.77
CA TYR A 444 19.51 6.63 -19.53
C TYR A 444 18.37 7.66 -19.55
N MET A 445 18.66 8.92 -19.89
CA MET A 445 17.64 9.96 -19.98
C MET A 445 16.57 9.67 -21.04
N GLN A 446 16.94 9.08 -22.17
CA GLN A 446 16.02 8.65 -23.21
C GLN A 446 15.11 7.52 -22.72
N SER A 447 15.66 6.51 -22.03
CA SER A 447 14.89 5.39 -21.48
C SER A 447 13.90 5.84 -20.40
N LEU A 448 14.25 6.91 -19.69
CA LEU A 448 13.37 7.57 -18.74
C LEU A 448 12.45 8.61 -19.39
N GLY A 449 12.39 8.72 -20.72
CA GLY A 449 11.53 9.66 -21.44
C GLY A 449 10.07 9.63 -20.97
N ASP A 450 9.54 8.46 -20.65
CA ASP A 450 8.18 8.30 -20.10
C ASP A 450 8.02 8.79 -18.65
N TYR A 451 9.14 8.99 -17.97
CA TYR A 451 9.27 9.48 -16.59
C TYR A 451 9.79 10.93 -16.52
N THR A 452 10.34 11.46 -17.63
CA THR A 452 10.90 12.82 -17.75
C THR A 452 10.13 13.73 -18.70
N THR A 453 9.26 13.21 -19.59
CA THR A 453 8.43 14.04 -20.47
C THR A 453 7.53 14.95 -19.65
N GLY A 454 7.30 16.17 -20.18
CA GLY A 454 6.64 17.31 -19.52
C GLY A 454 5.60 16.87 -18.49
N SER A 455 5.74 17.40 -17.28
CA SER A 455 5.21 16.84 -16.03
C SER A 455 3.78 16.29 -16.10
N THR A 456 2.93 16.89 -16.95
CA THR A 456 1.55 16.53 -17.26
C THR A 456 1.37 15.15 -17.92
N TRP A 457 2.17 14.77 -18.92
CA TRP A 457 1.97 13.51 -19.66
C TRP A 457 2.39 12.28 -18.86
N GLY A 458 3.53 12.37 -18.17
CA GLY A 458 3.98 11.33 -17.24
C GLY A 458 2.98 11.12 -16.09
N ASN A 459 2.47 12.22 -15.51
CA ASN A 459 1.46 12.15 -14.43
C ASN A 459 0.16 11.50 -14.94
N PHE A 460 -0.25 11.79 -16.18
CA PHE A 460 -1.40 11.14 -16.82
C PHE A 460 -1.17 9.63 -17.00
N LYS A 461 -0.02 9.20 -17.51
CA LYS A 461 0.33 7.77 -17.65
C LYS A 461 0.32 7.05 -16.29
N ALA A 462 0.91 7.66 -15.25
CA ALA A 462 0.90 7.10 -13.89
C ALA A 462 -0.53 6.88 -13.37
N LYS A 463 -1.40 7.90 -13.50
CA LYS A 463 -2.82 7.81 -13.14
C LYS A 463 -3.56 6.70 -13.90
N VAL A 464 -3.39 6.62 -15.21
CA VAL A 464 -4.05 5.58 -16.04
C VAL A 464 -3.60 4.18 -15.62
N ARG A 465 -2.30 3.97 -15.36
CA ARG A 465 -1.79 2.67 -14.91
C ARG A 465 -2.38 2.29 -13.55
N GLY A 466 -2.34 3.19 -12.57
CA GLY A 466 -2.92 2.93 -11.25
C GLY A 466 -4.43 2.68 -11.31
N ALA A 467 -5.14 3.40 -12.18
CA ALA A 467 -6.57 3.16 -12.43
C ALA A 467 -6.84 1.77 -13.02
N LEU A 468 -6.11 1.36 -14.07
CA LEU A 468 -6.23 0.02 -14.65
C LEU A 468 -5.91 -1.08 -13.64
N PHE A 469 -4.88 -0.88 -12.82
CA PHE A 469 -4.53 -1.80 -11.74
C PHE A 469 -5.66 -1.89 -10.71
N GLY A 470 -6.22 -0.76 -10.28
CA GLY A 470 -7.34 -0.75 -9.34
C GLY A 470 -8.64 -1.33 -9.90
N PHE A 471 -8.88 -1.21 -11.21
CA PHE A 471 -9.98 -1.92 -11.85
C PHE A 471 -9.78 -3.44 -11.83
N LYS A 472 -8.56 -3.91 -12.15
CA LYS A 472 -8.23 -5.34 -12.08
C LYS A 472 -8.40 -5.87 -10.66
N LEU A 473 -7.92 -5.13 -9.66
CA LEU A 473 -8.06 -5.47 -8.25
C LEU A 473 -9.53 -5.63 -7.86
N ALA A 474 -10.34 -4.58 -8.01
CA ALA A 474 -11.75 -4.63 -7.65
C ALA A 474 -12.57 -5.66 -8.43
N HIS A 475 -12.16 -6.02 -9.65
CA HIS A 475 -12.75 -7.12 -10.40
C HIS A 475 -12.50 -8.48 -9.75
N ASN A 476 -11.27 -8.74 -9.32
CA ASN A 476 -10.93 -9.96 -8.58
C ASN A 476 -11.66 -10.03 -7.22
N GLU A 477 -12.07 -8.88 -6.68
CA GLU A 477 -12.84 -8.77 -5.43
C GLU A 477 -14.36 -8.97 -5.57
N ARG A 478 -14.88 -9.17 -6.79
CA ARG A 478 -16.34 -9.18 -7.03
C ARG A 478 -17.11 -10.28 -6.29
N HIS A 479 -16.42 -11.32 -5.80
CA HIS A 479 -17.07 -12.46 -5.18
C HIS A 479 -17.85 -12.07 -3.92
N GLU A 480 -19.15 -12.41 -3.92
CA GLU A 480 -20.15 -12.05 -2.90
C GLU A 480 -20.49 -10.54 -2.78
N ALA A 481 -19.95 -9.69 -3.65
CA ALA A 481 -20.33 -8.29 -3.74
C ALA A 481 -21.63 -8.14 -4.55
N SER A 482 -22.58 -7.36 -4.03
CA SER A 482 -23.75 -6.95 -4.82
C SER A 482 -23.30 -5.98 -5.94
N LEU A 483 -24.12 -5.78 -6.97
CA LEU A 483 -23.81 -4.77 -8.01
C LEU A 483 -23.67 -3.35 -7.43
N LEU A 484 -24.47 -3.04 -6.40
CA LEU A 484 -24.38 -1.77 -5.64
C LEU A 484 -23.07 -1.64 -4.87
N GLU A 485 -22.43 -2.76 -4.53
CA GLU A 485 -21.12 -2.80 -3.89
C GLU A 485 -19.97 -2.74 -4.90
N TYR A 486 -20.10 -3.50 -5.98
CA TYR A 486 -19.04 -3.69 -6.96
C TYR A 486 -18.69 -2.39 -7.67
N ILE A 487 -19.69 -1.63 -8.14
CA ILE A 487 -19.46 -0.44 -8.95
C ILE A 487 -18.72 0.67 -8.16
N PRO A 488 -19.17 1.08 -6.95
CA PRO A 488 -18.43 2.08 -6.18
C PRO A 488 -17.02 1.64 -5.80
N ASN A 489 -16.83 0.37 -5.42
CA ASN A 489 -15.49 -0.16 -5.09
C ASN A 489 -14.56 -0.20 -6.31
N LEU A 490 -15.10 -0.47 -7.50
CA LEU A 490 -14.35 -0.43 -8.76
C LEU A 490 -13.72 0.96 -8.98
N PHE A 491 -14.50 2.03 -8.82
CA PHE A 491 -14.00 3.40 -8.96
C PHE A 491 -13.12 3.85 -7.79
N ARG A 492 -13.44 3.48 -6.55
CA ARG A 492 -12.62 3.80 -5.37
C ARG A 492 -11.22 3.17 -5.46
N SER A 493 -11.15 1.90 -5.86
CA SER A 493 -9.88 1.18 -6.00
C SER A 493 -9.03 1.77 -7.12
N ALA A 494 -9.65 2.07 -8.26
CA ALA A 494 -8.98 2.77 -9.37
C ALA A 494 -8.44 4.14 -8.96
N TYR A 495 -9.23 4.94 -8.23
CA TYR A 495 -8.81 6.24 -7.73
C TYR A 495 -7.64 6.14 -6.75
N THR A 496 -7.75 5.23 -5.76
CA THR A 496 -6.73 5.07 -4.72
C THR A 496 -5.38 4.65 -5.32
N LEU A 497 -5.38 3.63 -6.18
CA LEU A 497 -4.15 3.15 -6.81
C LEU A 497 -3.60 4.12 -7.85
N SER A 498 -4.45 4.88 -8.53
CA SER A 498 -4.05 6.01 -9.38
C SER A 498 -3.25 7.05 -8.59
N ASN A 499 -3.71 7.40 -7.38
CA ASN A 499 -2.99 8.35 -6.53
C ASN A 499 -1.69 7.77 -5.97
N THR A 500 -1.67 6.51 -5.52
CA THR A 500 -0.43 5.86 -5.05
C THR A 500 0.66 5.80 -6.13
N GLU A 501 0.29 5.45 -7.37
CA GLU A 501 1.22 5.46 -8.50
C GLU A 501 1.71 6.88 -8.84
N LEU A 502 0.83 7.89 -8.71
CA LEU A 502 1.20 9.28 -8.92
C LEU A 502 2.18 9.79 -7.86
N GLU A 503 1.91 9.54 -6.58
CA GLU A 503 2.79 9.95 -5.47
C GLU A 503 4.19 9.37 -5.61
N PHE A 504 4.30 8.08 -5.92
CA PHE A 504 5.59 7.47 -6.22
C PHE A 504 6.30 8.14 -7.40
N PHE A 505 5.55 8.39 -8.47
CA PHE A 505 6.09 8.99 -9.68
C PHE A 505 6.59 10.42 -9.47
N GLU A 506 5.88 11.21 -8.68
CA GLU A 506 6.28 12.57 -8.31
C GLU A 506 7.53 12.56 -7.43
N GLY A 507 7.61 11.65 -6.44
CA GLY A 507 8.83 11.45 -5.65
C GLY A 507 10.03 11.05 -6.52
N PHE A 508 9.84 10.07 -7.40
CA PHE A 508 10.90 9.63 -8.31
C PHE A 508 11.40 10.74 -9.25
N LYS A 509 10.51 11.60 -9.74
CA LYS A 509 10.89 12.77 -10.56
C LYS A 509 11.81 13.72 -9.82
N GLN A 510 11.51 14.00 -8.55
CA GLN A 510 12.35 14.86 -7.72
C GLN A 510 13.73 14.23 -7.52
N ASP A 511 13.77 12.95 -7.15
CA ASP A 511 15.02 12.21 -6.97
C ASP A 511 15.87 12.21 -8.24
N LEU A 512 15.22 11.99 -9.39
CA LEU A 512 15.87 12.01 -10.70
C LEU A 512 16.46 13.38 -11.04
N ALA A 513 15.76 14.47 -10.74
CA ALA A 513 16.26 15.83 -10.99
C ALA A 513 17.56 16.09 -10.20
N GLU A 514 17.57 15.77 -8.90
CA GLU A 514 18.73 15.93 -8.03
C GLU A 514 19.91 15.06 -8.48
N MET A 515 19.69 13.78 -8.74
CA MET A 515 20.73 12.87 -9.24
C MET A 515 21.32 13.36 -10.57
N ASN A 516 20.48 13.87 -11.47
CA ASN A 516 20.91 14.34 -12.78
C ASN A 516 21.88 15.51 -12.70
N GLU A 517 21.71 16.43 -11.75
CA GLU A 517 22.64 17.53 -11.55
C GLU A 517 24.04 17.03 -11.17
N TRP A 518 24.11 16.08 -10.24
CA TRP A 518 25.38 15.52 -9.77
C TRP A 518 26.07 14.69 -10.85
N ILE A 519 25.32 13.83 -11.55
CA ILE A 519 25.85 12.99 -12.62
C ILE A 519 26.37 13.85 -13.78
N LYS A 520 25.63 14.89 -14.19
CA LYS A 520 26.09 15.84 -15.21
C LYS A 520 27.40 16.54 -14.80
N SER A 521 27.53 16.92 -13.54
CA SER A 521 28.74 17.57 -13.02
C SER A 521 29.98 16.66 -13.11
N ASP A 522 29.80 15.35 -12.89
CA ASP A 522 30.86 14.34 -12.91
C ASP A 522 31.27 13.90 -14.32
N ILE A 523 30.33 13.86 -15.28
CA ILE A 523 30.63 13.42 -16.66
C ILE A 523 31.16 14.55 -17.55
N THR A 524 31.00 15.81 -17.16
CA THR A 524 31.44 16.96 -17.96
C THR A 524 32.98 17.14 -17.90
N PRO A 525 33.71 17.08 -19.03
CA PRO A 525 35.18 17.21 -19.05
C PRO A 525 35.69 18.58 -18.53
N GLU A 526 36.84 18.59 -17.85
CA GLU A 526 37.49 19.81 -17.33
C GLU A 526 37.78 20.87 -18.42
N ASN A 527 38.08 20.44 -19.66
CA ASN A 527 38.30 21.35 -20.79
C ASN A 527 37.04 22.12 -21.22
N GLN A 528 35.84 21.56 -21.01
CA GLN A 528 34.57 22.29 -21.23
C GLN A 528 34.25 23.25 -20.07
N LYS A 529 34.61 22.89 -18.82
CA LYS A 529 34.56 23.83 -17.67
C LYS A 529 35.49 25.04 -17.88
N GLN A 530 36.67 24.85 -18.47
CA GLN A 530 37.60 25.93 -18.83
C GLN A 530 37.15 26.75 -20.05
N ASN A 531 36.57 26.13 -21.08
CA ASN A 531 36.08 26.88 -22.25
C ASN A 531 34.90 27.80 -21.89
N ALA A 532 33.93 27.33 -21.09
CA ALA A 532 32.84 28.18 -20.59
C ALA A 532 33.35 29.39 -19.78
N SER A 533 34.39 29.19 -18.96
CA SER A 533 35.09 30.27 -18.23
C SER A 533 35.79 31.28 -19.13
N LYS A 534 36.39 30.85 -20.25
CA LYS A 534 37.09 31.72 -21.20
C LYS A 534 36.12 32.59 -22.02
N TYR A 535 34.96 32.05 -22.40
CA TYR A 535 33.89 32.82 -23.05
C TYR A 535 33.25 33.82 -22.08
N SER A 536 32.98 33.41 -20.83
CA SER A 536 32.47 34.29 -19.77
C SER A 536 33.37 35.51 -19.52
N MET A 537 34.70 35.34 -19.42
CA MET A 537 35.62 36.47 -19.21
C MET A 537 35.68 37.46 -20.37
N LYS A 538 35.66 36.98 -21.63
CA LYS A 538 35.67 37.85 -22.81
C LYS A 538 34.36 38.66 -22.93
N SER A 539 33.22 38.01 -22.67
CA SER A 539 31.91 38.69 -22.67
C SER A 539 31.80 39.69 -21.51
N MET A 540 32.23 39.34 -20.30
CA MET A 540 32.26 40.28 -19.17
C MET A 540 33.07 41.55 -19.48
N LEU A 541 34.25 41.42 -20.10
CA LEU A 541 35.08 42.56 -20.49
C LEU A 541 34.45 43.45 -21.58
N ASN A 542 33.60 42.89 -22.44
CA ASN A 542 32.90 43.66 -23.48
C ASN A 542 31.61 44.29 -22.94
N ILE A 543 30.85 43.59 -22.11
CA ILE A 543 29.67 44.12 -21.44
C ILE A 543 30.06 45.28 -20.50
N ALA A 544 31.18 45.16 -19.78
CA ALA A 544 31.71 46.20 -18.91
C ALA A 544 31.95 47.55 -19.61
N LYS A 545 32.20 47.55 -20.93
CA LYS A 545 32.44 48.77 -21.73
C LYS A 545 31.14 49.50 -22.12
N ILE A 546 30.01 48.81 -22.07
CA ILE A 546 28.70 49.36 -22.43
C ILE A 546 28.13 50.06 -21.18
N PRO A 547 27.69 51.32 -21.25
CA PRO A 547 27.04 52.00 -20.14
C PRO A 547 25.76 51.28 -19.66
N PRO A 548 25.41 51.27 -18.36
CA PRO A 548 24.24 50.56 -17.84
C PRO A 548 22.91 50.90 -18.52
N ASN A 549 22.69 52.18 -18.86
CA ASN A 549 21.51 52.62 -19.61
C ASN A 549 21.44 52.02 -21.03
N GLU A 550 22.59 51.86 -21.68
CA GLU A 550 22.66 51.21 -23.00
C GLU A 550 22.52 49.69 -22.88
N ARG A 551 22.98 49.08 -21.78
CA ARG A 551 22.73 47.65 -21.51
C ARG A 551 21.24 47.37 -21.35
N GLU A 552 20.55 48.21 -20.59
CA GLU A 552 19.10 48.13 -20.41
C GLU A 552 18.35 48.28 -21.74
N GLU A 553 18.67 49.33 -22.52
CA GLU A 553 18.07 49.54 -23.86
C GLU A 553 18.30 48.33 -24.79
N ASN A 554 19.49 47.74 -24.76
CA ASN A 554 19.83 46.60 -25.62
C ASN A 554 19.17 45.28 -25.19
N ILE A 555 19.11 45.00 -23.88
CA ILE A 555 18.41 43.83 -23.34
C ILE A 555 16.91 43.94 -23.63
N TYR A 556 16.33 45.12 -23.41
CA TYR A 556 14.91 45.35 -23.66
C TYR A 556 14.55 45.24 -25.14
N ALA A 557 15.35 45.80 -26.04
CA ALA A 557 15.13 45.69 -27.48
C ALA A 557 15.10 44.22 -27.95
N VAL A 558 16.03 43.39 -27.48
CA VAL A 558 16.06 41.96 -27.80
C VAL A 558 14.87 41.22 -27.17
N PHE A 559 14.49 41.58 -25.95
CA PHE A 559 13.31 41.02 -25.29
C PHE A 559 12.03 41.33 -26.08
N SER A 560 11.87 42.54 -26.61
CA SER A 560 10.67 42.94 -27.37
C SER A 560 10.50 42.11 -28.64
N ILE A 561 11.57 41.70 -29.32
CA ILE A 561 11.48 40.75 -30.44
C ILE A 561 11.01 39.37 -29.95
N LEU A 562 11.58 38.88 -28.84
CA LEU A 562 11.23 37.58 -28.28
C LEU A 562 9.79 37.53 -27.71
N ASP A 563 9.23 38.69 -27.37
CA ASP A 563 7.85 38.86 -26.90
C ASP A 563 6.84 39.14 -28.03
N ASP A 564 7.32 39.37 -29.26
CA ASP A 564 6.45 39.71 -30.39
C ASP A 564 5.70 38.47 -30.94
N PRO A 565 4.41 38.60 -31.30
CA PRO A 565 3.64 37.52 -31.93
C PRO A 565 4.24 36.97 -33.23
N LEU A 566 5.17 37.67 -33.88
CA LEU A 566 5.96 37.13 -34.99
C LEU A 566 6.76 35.89 -34.61
N MET A 567 7.03 35.67 -33.32
CA MET A 567 7.69 34.46 -32.84
C MET A 567 6.77 33.24 -32.79
N ASP A 568 5.45 33.41 -32.95
CA ASP A 568 4.48 32.33 -32.83
C ASP A 568 4.39 31.47 -34.10
N ASN A 569 4.22 30.17 -33.91
CA ASN A 569 3.97 29.25 -35.01
C ASN A 569 2.56 29.44 -35.60
N GLN A 570 2.26 28.71 -36.70
CA GLN A 570 0.97 28.81 -37.39
C GLN A 570 -0.24 28.43 -36.51
N ASP A 571 -0.01 27.67 -35.43
CA ASP A 571 -1.00 27.31 -34.42
C ASP A 571 -1.16 28.38 -33.31
N GLY A 572 -0.43 29.49 -33.40
CA GLY A 572 -0.46 30.60 -32.43
C GLY A 572 0.32 30.31 -31.15
N ALA A 573 1.15 29.27 -31.11
CA ALA A 573 2.00 28.95 -29.97
C ALA A 573 3.45 29.41 -30.21
N THR A 574 4.06 30.07 -29.22
CA THR A 574 5.49 30.39 -29.25
C THR A 574 6.33 29.12 -29.11
N PRO A 575 7.36 28.88 -29.95
CA PRO A 575 8.24 27.74 -29.81
C PRO A 575 8.95 27.71 -28.45
N LEU A 576 9.06 26.51 -27.84
CA LEU A 576 9.67 26.34 -26.52
C LEU A 576 11.08 26.94 -26.40
N VAL A 577 11.90 26.85 -27.46
CA VAL A 577 13.25 27.45 -27.47
C VAL A 577 13.20 28.99 -27.38
N ILE A 578 12.20 29.62 -27.99
CA ILE A 578 11.99 31.07 -27.91
C ILE A 578 11.46 31.45 -26.52
N GLU A 579 10.50 30.71 -25.96
CA GLU A 579 10.01 30.93 -24.59
C GLU A 579 11.14 30.82 -23.56
N ASP A 580 12.00 29.82 -23.74
CA ASP A 580 13.18 29.60 -22.93
C ASP A 580 14.12 30.81 -22.99
N ILE A 581 14.51 31.25 -24.18
CA ILE A 581 15.42 32.39 -24.36
C ILE A 581 14.77 33.67 -23.80
N LYS A 582 13.48 33.90 -24.07
CA LYS A 582 12.69 35.02 -23.52
C LYS A 582 12.73 35.04 -22.01
N SER A 583 12.58 33.89 -21.35
CA SER A 583 12.65 33.77 -19.89
C SER A 583 14.04 34.11 -19.35
N ILE A 584 15.11 33.72 -20.04
CA ILE A 584 16.48 34.11 -19.65
C ILE A 584 16.64 35.62 -19.75
N VAL A 585 16.28 36.21 -20.90
CA VAL A 585 16.50 37.64 -21.18
C VAL A 585 15.64 38.53 -20.28
N GLY A 586 14.37 38.16 -20.06
CA GLY A 586 13.44 38.95 -19.26
C GLY A 586 13.75 39.02 -17.76
N ASN A 587 14.61 38.13 -17.25
CA ASN A 587 15.03 38.10 -15.85
C ASN A 587 16.41 38.72 -15.60
N LEU A 588 17.02 39.35 -16.62
CA LEU A 588 18.35 39.94 -16.51
C LEU A 588 18.34 41.26 -15.73
N ASP A 589 19.23 41.35 -14.73
CA ASP A 589 19.62 42.63 -14.16
C ASP A 589 20.66 43.30 -15.08
N HIS A 590 20.32 44.44 -15.66
CA HIS A 590 21.19 45.20 -16.56
C HIS A 590 22.47 45.72 -15.87
N ASN A 591 22.51 45.74 -14.53
CA ASN A 591 23.68 46.14 -13.75
C ASN A 591 24.63 44.96 -13.45
N ASP A 592 24.19 43.71 -13.61
CA ASP A 592 25.00 42.53 -13.33
C ASP A 592 25.66 41.99 -14.61
N GLU A 593 26.84 42.53 -14.91
CA GLU A 593 27.68 42.14 -16.06
C GLU A 593 27.97 40.63 -16.10
N LYS A 594 28.07 39.99 -14.93
CA LYS A 594 28.33 38.56 -14.81
C LYS A 594 27.08 37.76 -15.16
N ALA A 595 25.91 38.18 -14.68
CA ALA A 595 24.64 37.58 -15.04
C ALA A 595 24.36 37.71 -16.54
N ILE A 596 24.62 38.88 -17.14
CA ILE A 596 24.47 39.10 -18.59
C ILE A 596 25.42 38.18 -19.38
N ALA A 597 26.69 38.09 -18.98
CA ALA A 597 27.65 37.21 -19.65
C ALA A 597 27.26 35.72 -19.53
N GLN A 598 26.75 35.31 -18.37
CA GLN A 598 26.31 33.94 -18.12
C GLN A 598 25.05 33.61 -18.93
N ALA A 599 24.09 34.54 -19.04
CA ALA A 599 22.90 34.37 -19.87
C ALA A 599 23.24 34.14 -21.35
N LEU A 600 24.20 34.87 -21.92
CA LEU A 600 24.65 34.63 -23.29
C LEU A 600 25.24 33.22 -23.49
N VAL A 601 25.92 32.68 -22.47
CA VAL A 601 26.42 31.30 -22.47
C VAL A 601 25.27 30.30 -22.39
N ASP A 602 24.27 30.56 -21.54
CA ASP A 602 23.16 29.64 -21.33
C ASP A 602 22.19 29.62 -22.51
N ILE A 603 21.96 30.76 -23.17
CA ILE A 603 21.23 30.83 -24.44
C ILE A 603 21.92 29.96 -25.50
N ARG A 604 23.25 30.07 -25.67
CA ARG A 604 23.99 29.23 -26.63
C ARG A 604 23.84 27.74 -26.37
N LYS A 605 23.89 27.30 -25.11
CA LYS A 605 23.68 25.88 -24.77
C LYS A 605 22.28 25.38 -25.16
N ARG A 606 21.27 26.26 -25.10
CA ARG A 606 19.91 25.92 -25.53
C ARG A 606 19.80 25.80 -27.04
N LEU A 607 20.63 26.53 -27.79
CA LEU A 607 20.71 26.42 -29.25
C LEU A 607 21.35 25.10 -29.72
N ASP A 608 22.20 24.46 -28.92
CA ASP A 608 22.87 23.21 -29.32
C ASP A 608 21.91 22.00 -29.51
N ASN A 609 20.64 22.09 -29.07
CA ASN A 609 19.71 20.95 -29.03
C ASN A 609 18.27 21.25 -29.49
N TYR A 610 18.01 22.31 -30.25
CA TYR A 610 16.63 22.60 -30.71
C TYR A 610 16.28 21.92 -32.03
N ASP A 611 14.99 21.62 -32.23
CA ASP A 611 14.44 21.11 -33.47
C ASP A 611 14.03 22.28 -34.38
N GLU A 612 14.76 22.48 -35.48
CA GLU A 612 14.53 23.56 -36.43
C GLU A 612 13.26 23.35 -37.27
N SER A 613 12.74 22.11 -37.34
CA SER A 613 11.62 21.77 -38.22
C SER A 613 10.28 22.37 -37.81
N SER A 614 10.16 22.81 -36.54
CA SER A 614 8.95 23.38 -35.97
C SER A 614 8.97 24.91 -35.84
N LEU A 615 9.93 25.60 -36.46
CA LEU A 615 10.08 27.05 -36.35
C LEU A 615 9.56 27.79 -37.58
N ASN A 616 8.91 28.93 -37.35
CA ASN A 616 8.63 29.91 -38.41
C ASN A 616 9.94 30.62 -38.86
N GLU A 617 9.91 31.32 -39.99
CA GLU A 617 11.11 31.96 -40.57
C GLU A 617 11.66 33.12 -39.72
N ASP A 618 10.81 33.83 -38.98
CA ASP A 618 11.21 34.92 -38.09
C ASP A 618 11.94 34.39 -36.85
N ALA A 619 11.39 33.37 -36.21
CA ALA A 619 12.02 32.65 -35.10
C ALA A 619 13.36 32.03 -35.54
N LYS A 620 13.44 31.44 -36.74
CA LYS A 620 14.72 30.96 -37.29
C LYS A 620 15.74 32.09 -37.43
N SER A 621 15.32 33.24 -37.95
CA SER A 621 16.18 34.41 -38.13
C SER A 621 16.72 34.94 -36.80
N VAL A 622 15.88 34.94 -35.75
CA VAL A 622 16.30 35.31 -34.39
C VAL A 622 17.30 34.30 -33.83
N LEU A 623 17.03 33.00 -33.94
CA LEU A 623 17.95 31.96 -33.45
C LEU A 623 19.30 32.00 -34.19
N GLN A 624 19.30 32.21 -35.52
CA GLN A 624 20.52 32.37 -36.31
C GLN A 624 21.36 33.57 -35.84
N ALA A 625 20.72 34.67 -35.43
CA ALA A 625 21.43 35.80 -34.85
C ALA A 625 22.13 35.38 -33.55
N PHE A 626 21.47 34.63 -32.65
CA PHE A 626 22.08 34.12 -31.41
C PHE A 626 23.19 33.07 -31.65
N GLU A 627 23.07 32.26 -32.71
CA GLU A 627 24.06 31.26 -33.10
C GLU A 627 25.37 31.86 -33.63
N ASN A 628 25.36 33.14 -34.02
CA ASN A 628 26.56 33.80 -34.53
C ASN A 628 27.68 33.79 -33.47
N SER A 629 28.68 32.95 -33.72
CA SER A 629 29.75 32.54 -32.78
C SER A 629 30.62 33.66 -32.20
N ASN A 630 30.45 34.90 -32.67
CA ASN A 630 31.24 36.06 -32.25
C ASN A 630 30.51 37.05 -31.33
N LEU A 631 29.21 36.88 -31.04
CA LEU A 631 28.48 37.81 -30.17
C LEU A 631 28.97 37.73 -28.71
N THR A 632 29.25 38.88 -28.11
CA THR A 632 29.79 39.04 -26.75
C THR A 632 28.95 39.98 -25.88
N SER A 633 27.94 40.63 -26.45
CA SER A 633 26.99 41.51 -25.76
C SER A 633 25.61 41.52 -26.45
N PHE A 634 24.58 42.00 -25.73
CA PHE A 634 23.25 42.24 -26.31
C PHE A 634 23.23 43.41 -27.32
N GLU A 635 24.21 44.31 -27.27
CA GLU A 635 24.40 45.38 -28.27
C GLU A 635 24.75 44.78 -29.64
N GLU A 636 25.71 43.85 -29.68
CA GLU A 636 26.11 43.17 -30.91
C GLU A 636 24.96 42.32 -31.47
N LEU A 637 24.17 41.70 -30.58
CA LEU A 637 22.99 40.92 -30.97
C LEU A 637 21.89 41.82 -31.56
N ARG A 638 21.59 42.94 -30.89
CA ARG A 638 20.64 43.94 -31.39
C ARG A 638 21.04 44.45 -32.78
N ASN A 639 22.33 44.72 -32.99
CA ASN A 639 22.85 45.13 -34.29
C ASN A 639 22.64 44.03 -35.35
N ALA A 640 22.91 42.77 -35.03
CA ALA A 640 22.67 41.64 -35.94
C ALA A 640 21.17 41.47 -36.28
N LEU A 641 20.28 41.65 -35.31
CA LEU A 641 18.83 41.59 -35.53
C LEU A 641 18.30 42.78 -36.33
N SER A 642 19.00 43.92 -36.32
CA SER A 642 18.61 45.14 -37.05
C SER A 642 18.81 45.03 -38.57
N ASP A 643 19.47 43.97 -39.06
CA ASP A 643 19.59 43.66 -40.48
C ASP A 643 18.26 43.19 -41.11
N VAL A 644 17.27 42.85 -40.27
CA VAL A 644 15.90 42.52 -40.66
C VAL A 644 15.00 43.74 -40.43
N GLU A 645 14.43 44.29 -41.51
CA GLU A 645 13.75 45.60 -41.51
C GLU A 645 12.61 45.69 -40.48
N HIS A 646 11.74 44.67 -40.39
CA HIS A 646 10.63 44.67 -39.43
C HIS A 646 11.07 44.42 -37.97
N PHE A 647 12.18 43.72 -37.73
CA PHE A 647 12.75 43.60 -36.38
C PHE A 647 13.31 44.93 -35.88
N LYS A 648 13.91 45.70 -36.79
CA LYS A 648 14.40 47.04 -36.48
C LYS A 648 13.26 47.96 -36.03
N ASP A 649 12.11 47.93 -36.71
CA ASP A 649 10.95 48.74 -36.34
C ASP A 649 10.44 48.39 -34.92
N ILE A 650 10.38 47.11 -34.57
CA ILE A 650 9.98 46.62 -33.23
C ILE A 650 10.97 47.12 -32.16
N MET A 651 12.28 47.00 -32.42
CA MET A 651 13.32 47.42 -31.47
C MET A 651 13.41 48.95 -31.32
N ASP A 652 13.16 49.70 -32.39
CA ASP A 652 13.19 51.16 -32.38
C ASP A 652 11.98 51.72 -31.62
N ASP A 653 10.79 51.11 -31.75
CA ASP A 653 9.61 51.46 -30.94
C ASP A 653 9.83 51.14 -29.45
N ALA A 654 10.40 49.97 -29.15
CA ALA A 654 10.77 49.57 -27.79
C ALA A 654 11.77 50.54 -27.12
N SER A 655 12.73 51.05 -27.89
CA SER A 655 13.75 52.00 -27.42
C SER A 655 13.18 53.39 -27.14
N LEU A 656 12.15 53.82 -27.89
CA LEU A 656 11.42 55.04 -27.60
C LEU A 656 10.66 54.93 -26.28
N GLN A 657 10.08 53.77 -25.97
CA GLN A 657 9.37 53.52 -24.72
C GLN A 657 10.29 53.52 -23.49
N THR A 658 11.49 52.93 -23.57
CA THR A 658 12.48 52.95 -22.48
C THR A 658 13.00 54.37 -22.21
N ARG A 659 13.19 55.18 -23.25
CA ARG A 659 13.63 56.60 -23.11
C ARG A 659 12.56 57.53 -22.55
N VAL A 660 11.28 57.19 -22.69
CA VAL A 660 10.16 57.94 -22.09
C VAL A 660 9.98 57.61 -20.61
N GLN A 661 10.39 56.40 -20.16
CA GLN A 661 10.33 55.99 -18.76
C GLN A 661 11.53 56.50 -17.91
N ASN A 662 12.66 56.80 -18.56
CA ASN A 662 13.91 57.23 -17.93
C ASN A 662 14.20 58.74 -17.99
N ASN A 663 13.25 59.55 -18.50
CA ASN A 663 13.23 61.03 -18.40
C ASN A 663 12.11 61.47 -17.47
#